data_AF-A0A9N9ZIG5-F1
#
_entry.id   AF-A0A9N9ZIG5-F1
#
_cell.length_a   1.000
_cell.length_b   1.000
_cell.length_c   1.000
_cell.angle_alpha   90.00
_cell.angle_beta   90.00
_cell.angle_gamma   90.00
#
_symmetry.space_group_name_H-M   'P 1'
#
loop_
_entity.id
_entity.type
_entity.pdbx_description
1 polymer ?
#
loop_
_entity_poly.entity_id
_entity_poly.type
_entity_poly.pdbx_seq_one_letter_code
_entity_poly.pdbx_strand_id
1 'polypeptide(L)'
;MRRTPASHGFRPGRLVIVGSGIKSISQFTLEAISEIESADMVFYCVADPATELFIESHSKKSRDLYDLYDDRKQRNRTYTQMAEVILREVRKGFTIVGVFYGHPGVFVNPAHRAISIARNEGFEATMLPGVSAEDCLFADLGIDPCRPGCQTLEATNLLLRNRPLSTDCNVILFQVGSVGDLGFNFSGFKNTKFQELVKLLLRTYGVNHPVVHYVASYLRVKDPVREHYTIKDLERPEIAKRITGISTFYIPPKDILPMTEKSAKALGLKMVSDMPANFSPYAAVEPYGKRETAAVKALDNHKSPKNYKKTRCSPALFHALKTLATDTRAARSYKKSPGGFAAGIEGLRADEKKALVSGNTGLLRLAMKASTTDVATQFVQAELRNPTLATQYASILKDNLNKPDGNANVEKWLEDQGYSTTIDAIYQAWEKMINSNLDTFDSVYATLVDKKAGPTVVIQKGGVSVNGKAIVGFTYSASTLSWNASDGNASSAVLHLQVLTDDDGKPLPPDAYIGPQFYGIYWAKDASKPSSTNAYGKIGVAPGPDPGPPPVKPTPLSTFYDNYQTYLKDATGKYQKDSTLVVAAGSGTDSTVTYGGKTIQKFVYSNQTLSWSAADGNNTSGSISFYVNTNPTQTNPTPGNQFAGKQWASGATAPTGSNFFGQIGSSSNPDGASADAAAAAQWRMVGINLGVGIAVVLISNVIQKAITAAWNYFKNPTAENKAALDEANQSAEESIETQESVTESAAEANPSGESVIPDDVPSQAAEAEAAEAEAAEAAEAEAAEAEAAEAAEAEAAEAAEAEAAEAAEAAEVAEVAEVADVVADVIAEVII
;
A
#
# COMPACT_ATOMS: atom_id res chain seq x y z
N MET A 1 -30.05 -50.84 -2.72
CA MET A 1 -30.98 -50.02 -1.91
C MET A 1 -30.30 -48.70 -1.58
N ARG A 2 -30.71 -47.59 -2.20
CA ARG A 2 -30.27 -46.24 -1.83
C ARG A 2 -31.04 -45.85 -0.57
N ARG A 3 -30.37 -45.74 0.59
CA ARG A 3 -30.98 -45.17 1.79
C ARG A 3 -31.01 -43.66 1.63
N THR A 4 -32.20 -43.08 1.56
CA THR A 4 -32.44 -41.64 1.69
C THR A 4 -31.93 -41.19 3.06
N PRO A 5 -31.15 -40.10 3.19
CA PRO A 5 -30.75 -39.58 4.49
C PRO A 5 -32.00 -39.16 5.26
N ALA A 6 -32.09 -39.55 6.53
CA ALA A 6 -33.20 -39.21 7.40
C ALA A 6 -33.35 -37.68 7.50
N SER A 7 -34.48 -37.17 7.05
CA SER A 7 -34.88 -35.77 7.19
C SER A 7 -35.34 -35.51 8.63
N HIS A 8 -34.43 -35.10 9.52
CA HIS A 8 -34.77 -34.50 10.81
C HIS A 8 -33.85 -33.31 11.05
N GLY A 9 -34.34 -32.09 10.82
CA GLY A 9 -33.89 -30.82 11.46
C GLY A 9 -32.43 -30.33 11.36
N PHE A 10 -31.46 -31.14 10.93
CA PHE A 10 -30.04 -30.78 10.91
C PHE A 10 -29.58 -30.37 9.51
N ARG A 11 -28.78 -29.29 9.42
CA ARG A 11 -28.10 -28.87 8.19
C ARG A 11 -27.31 -30.05 7.58
N PRO A 12 -27.24 -30.20 6.23
CA PRO A 12 -26.46 -31.27 5.62
C PRO A 12 -24.97 -31.11 5.96
N GLY A 13 -24.33 -32.20 6.38
CA GLY A 13 -22.91 -32.20 6.73
C GLY A 13 -22.01 -32.03 5.52
N ARG A 14 -20.79 -31.54 5.76
CA ARG A 14 -19.77 -31.27 4.73
C ARG A 14 -18.39 -31.71 5.23
N LEU A 15 -17.58 -32.24 4.33
CA LEU A 15 -16.19 -32.61 4.61
C LEU A 15 -15.23 -31.83 3.70
N VAL A 16 -14.24 -31.17 4.29
CA VAL A 16 -13.11 -30.63 3.55
C VAL A 16 -11.84 -31.25 4.08
N ILE A 17 -10.98 -31.74 3.20
CA ILE A 17 -9.66 -32.23 3.59
C ILE A 17 -8.61 -31.27 3.03
N VAL A 18 -7.71 -30.80 3.89
CA VAL A 18 -6.70 -29.79 3.58
C VAL A 18 -5.30 -30.24 4.01
N GLY A 19 -4.28 -29.59 3.44
CA GLY A 19 -2.88 -29.83 3.75
C GLY A 19 -2.28 -28.71 4.60
N SER A 20 -1.39 -29.05 5.55
CA SER A 20 -0.60 -28.04 6.27
C SER A 20 0.70 -27.65 5.56
N GLY A 21 1.07 -28.37 4.50
CA GLY A 21 2.45 -28.33 4.01
C GLY A 21 3.41 -29.11 4.92
N ILE A 22 4.70 -29.08 4.58
CA ILE A 22 5.76 -29.80 5.32
C ILE A 22 6.48 -28.89 6.32
N LYS A 23 6.75 -27.64 5.92
CA LYS A 23 7.39 -26.62 6.74
C LYS A 23 6.36 -25.99 7.67
N SER A 24 6.68 -25.96 8.96
CA SER A 24 5.82 -25.49 10.05
C SER A 24 5.15 -24.16 9.70
N ILE A 25 3.82 -24.17 9.71
CA ILE A 25 2.86 -23.06 9.51
C ILE A 25 2.95 -22.36 8.13
N SER A 26 4.15 -22.00 7.69
CA SER A 26 4.43 -21.17 6.50
C SER A 26 4.00 -21.75 5.15
N GLN A 27 3.62 -23.04 5.09
CA GLN A 27 3.20 -23.70 3.87
C GLN A 27 1.70 -24.03 3.83
N PHE A 28 0.91 -23.57 4.81
CA PHE A 28 -0.54 -23.56 4.64
C PHE A 28 -0.94 -22.67 3.47
N THR A 29 -1.94 -23.11 2.71
CA THR A 29 -2.61 -22.23 1.75
C THR A 29 -3.60 -21.33 2.49
N LEU A 30 -3.86 -20.13 1.98
CA LEU A 30 -4.86 -19.21 2.56
C LEU A 30 -6.26 -19.84 2.62
N GLU A 31 -6.62 -20.64 1.60
CA GLU A 31 -7.89 -21.36 1.55
C GLU A 31 -7.98 -22.43 2.65
N ALA A 32 -6.89 -23.16 2.93
CA ALA A 32 -6.86 -24.14 4.01
C ALA A 32 -7.08 -23.51 5.39
N ILE A 33 -6.44 -22.37 5.66
CA ILE A 33 -6.63 -21.61 6.92
C ILE A 33 -8.10 -21.17 7.05
N SER A 34 -8.66 -20.59 5.98
CA SER A 34 -10.07 -20.15 5.95
C SER A 34 -11.06 -21.30 6.23
N GLU A 35 -10.80 -22.48 5.67
CA GLU A 35 -11.63 -23.67 5.92
C GLU A 35 -11.51 -24.15 7.38
N ILE A 36 -10.30 -24.15 7.96
CA ILE A 36 -10.05 -24.49 9.38
C ILE A 36 -10.84 -23.55 10.30
N GLU A 37 -10.74 -22.24 10.10
CA GLU A 37 -11.42 -21.21 10.90
C GLU A 37 -12.95 -21.29 10.79
N SER A 38 -13.45 -21.61 9.60
CA SER A 38 -14.89 -21.67 9.34
C SER A 38 -15.56 -22.97 9.81
N ALA A 39 -14.79 -24.02 10.08
CA ALA A 39 -15.27 -25.34 10.46
C ALA A 39 -16.09 -25.34 11.76
N ASP A 40 -16.93 -26.36 11.94
CA ASP A 40 -17.52 -26.66 13.24
C ASP A 40 -16.55 -27.49 14.10
N MET A 41 -15.77 -28.38 13.47
CA MET A 41 -14.74 -29.17 14.12
C MET A 41 -13.64 -29.55 13.13
N VAL A 42 -12.40 -29.56 13.62
CA VAL A 42 -11.21 -29.93 12.88
C VAL A 42 -10.65 -31.24 13.42
N PHE A 43 -10.28 -32.16 12.54
CA PHE A 43 -9.48 -33.33 12.88
C PHE A 43 -8.13 -33.17 12.21
N TYR A 44 -7.03 -33.39 12.92
CA TYR A 44 -5.69 -33.19 12.34
C TYR A 44 -4.77 -34.39 12.58
N CYS A 45 -3.88 -34.65 11.64
CA CYS A 45 -2.80 -35.62 11.75
C CYS A 45 -1.51 -34.93 11.25
N VAL A 46 -0.85 -34.21 12.14
CA VAL A 46 0.41 -33.50 11.89
C VAL A 46 1.46 -33.95 12.90
N ALA A 47 2.74 -33.83 12.56
CA ALA A 47 3.85 -34.27 13.41
C ALA A 47 4.64 -33.11 14.03
N ASP A 48 4.38 -31.87 13.60
CA ASP A 48 5.07 -30.66 14.09
C ASP A 48 4.22 -29.97 15.17
N PRO A 49 4.72 -29.84 16.41
CA PRO A 49 3.96 -29.26 17.52
C PRO A 49 3.53 -27.80 17.29
N ALA A 50 4.35 -26.99 16.60
CA ALA A 50 3.97 -25.62 16.28
C ALA A 50 2.77 -25.57 15.32
N THR A 51 2.73 -26.47 14.34
CA THR A 51 1.59 -26.64 13.43
C THR A 51 0.34 -27.14 14.15
N GLU A 52 0.49 -28.04 15.12
CA GLU A 52 -0.61 -28.49 15.97
C GLU A 52 -1.24 -27.30 16.74
N LEU A 53 -0.45 -26.56 17.51
CA LEU A 53 -0.93 -25.40 18.27
C LEU A 53 -1.52 -24.30 17.36
N PHE A 54 -0.97 -24.13 16.16
CA PHE A 54 -1.55 -23.26 15.16
C PHE A 54 -2.96 -23.73 14.74
N ILE A 55 -3.15 -25.02 14.45
CA ILE A 55 -4.47 -25.56 14.11
C ILE A 55 -5.46 -25.37 15.27
N GLU A 56 -5.03 -25.65 16.50
CA GLU A 56 -5.88 -25.49 17.68
C GLU A 56 -6.35 -24.05 17.85
N SER A 57 -5.42 -23.08 17.81
CA SER A 57 -5.73 -21.65 17.94
C SER A 57 -6.61 -21.08 16.81
N HIS A 58 -6.63 -21.70 15.63
CA HIS A 58 -7.44 -21.26 14.49
C HIS A 58 -8.75 -22.06 14.35
N SER A 59 -9.01 -23.01 15.26
CA SER A 59 -10.21 -23.85 15.21
C SER A 59 -11.15 -23.57 16.37
N LYS A 60 -12.46 -23.69 16.16
CA LYS A 60 -13.44 -23.64 17.27
C LYS A 60 -13.34 -24.85 18.18
N LYS A 61 -12.99 -25.99 17.58
CA LYS A 61 -12.80 -27.29 18.23
C LYS A 61 -11.92 -28.13 17.32
N SER A 62 -10.91 -28.76 17.91
CA SER A 62 -10.00 -29.65 17.20
C SER A 62 -9.92 -31.02 17.88
N ARG A 63 -9.38 -32.00 17.16
CA ARG A 63 -8.99 -33.30 17.70
C ARG A 63 -7.81 -33.87 16.93
N ASP A 64 -6.76 -34.23 17.66
CA ASP A 64 -5.66 -35.02 17.13
C ASP A 64 -6.13 -36.42 16.72
N LEU A 65 -5.72 -36.85 15.52
CA LEU A 65 -5.90 -38.18 14.98
C LEU A 65 -4.67 -39.06 15.21
N TYR A 66 -3.53 -38.47 15.54
CA TYR A 66 -2.29 -39.20 15.84
C TYR A 66 -2.46 -40.10 17.07
N ASP A 67 -3.35 -39.73 18.00
CA ASP A 67 -3.84 -40.56 19.13
C ASP A 67 -4.37 -41.95 18.71
N LEU A 68 -4.76 -42.14 17.45
CA LEU A 68 -5.26 -43.41 16.92
C LEU A 68 -4.14 -44.36 16.48
N TYR A 69 -2.88 -43.92 16.46
CA TYR A 69 -1.74 -44.83 16.25
C TYR A 69 -1.39 -45.61 17.52
N ASP A 70 -0.72 -46.75 17.34
CA ASP A 70 -0.25 -47.61 18.43
C ASP A 70 0.91 -48.49 17.91
N ASP A 71 1.92 -48.73 18.75
CA ASP A 71 3.12 -49.53 18.47
C ASP A 71 2.83 -50.95 17.99
N ARG A 72 1.68 -51.54 18.37
CA ARG A 72 1.31 -52.93 18.02
C ARG A 72 0.21 -53.01 16.99
N LYS A 73 -0.14 -51.89 16.35
CA LYS A 73 -1.30 -51.78 15.48
C LYS A 73 -0.89 -51.55 14.03
N GLN A 74 -1.56 -52.28 13.13
CA GLN A 74 -1.40 -52.08 11.69
C GLN A 74 -1.99 -50.74 11.26
N ARG A 75 -1.27 -49.99 10.42
CA ARG A 75 -1.67 -48.63 10.01
C ARG A 75 -3.02 -48.60 9.28
N ASN A 76 -3.36 -49.65 8.53
CA ASN A 76 -4.65 -49.75 7.82
C ASN A 76 -5.88 -49.68 8.78
N ARG A 77 -5.77 -50.23 10.00
CA ARG A 77 -6.81 -50.15 11.02
C ARG A 77 -6.91 -48.72 11.54
N THR A 78 -5.78 -48.08 11.82
CA THR A 78 -5.73 -46.65 12.19
C THR A 78 -6.35 -45.78 11.10
N TYR A 79 -6.01 -45.97 9.83
CA TYR A 79 -6.59 -45.19 8.72
C TYR A 79 -8.10 -45.37 8.58
N THR A 80 -8.59 -46.59 8.83
CA THR A 80 -10.03 -46.86 8.86
C THR A 80 -10.72 -46.10 9.99
N GLN A 81 -10.10 -46.07 11.17
CA GLN A 81 -10.64 -45.35 12.33
C GLN A 81 -10.58 -43.84 12.13
N MET A 82 -9.47 -43.29 11.63
CA MET A 82 -9.34 -41.86 11.30
C MET A 82 -10.46 -41.41 10.35
N ALA A 83 -10.69 -42.16 9.27
CA ALA A 83 -11.77 -41.84 8.34
C ALA A 83 -13.15 -41.91 9.02
N GLU A 84 -13.39 -42.93 9.84
CA GLU A 84 -14.69 -43.12 10.49
C GLU A 84 -14.97 -42.08 11.58
N VAL A 85 -13.98 -41.65 12.38
CA VAL A 85 -14.20 -40.60 13.40
C VAL A 85 -14.56 -39.26 12.75
N ILE A 86 -13.94 -38.93 11.61
CA ILE A 86 -14.30 -37.77 10.79
C ILE A 86 -15.75 -37.90 10.29
N LEU A 87 -16.07 -39.03 9.65
CA LEU A 87 -17.38 -39.26 9.03
C LEU A 87 -18.53 -39.27 10.03
N ARG A 88 -18.30 -39.72 11.27
CA ARG A 88 -19.31 -39.68 12.33
C ARG A 88 -19.79 -38.26 12.61
N GLU A 89 -18.91 -37.27 12.59
CA GLU A 89 -19.30 -35.87 12.81
C GLU A 89 -19.94 -35.26 11.55
N VAL A 90 -19.48 -35.63 10.34
CA VAL A 90 -20.15 -35.24 9.08
C VAL A 90 -21.60 -35.71 9.07
N ARG A 91 -21.87 -36.96 9.46
CA ARG A 91 -23.23 -37.54 9.51
C ARG A 91 -24.16 -36.85 10.51
N LYS A 92 -23.63 -36.11 11.49
CA LYS A 92 -24.41 -35.29 12.42
C LYS A 92 -24.77 -33.91 11.86
N GLY A 93 -24.37 -33.60 10.63
CA GLY A 93 -24.65 -32.30 10.01
C GLY A 93 -23.59 -31.24 10.30
N PHE A 94 -22.38 -31.61 10.72
CA PHE A 94 -21.30 -30.66 10.93
C PHE A 94 -20.49 -30.42 9.64
N THR A 95 -19.93 -29.22 9.53
CA THR A 95 -18.86 -28.88 8.59
C THR A 95 -17.54 -29.28 9.24
N ILE A 96 -16.94 -30.35 8.72
CA ILE A 96 -15.72 -30.95 9.24
C ILE A 96 -14.55 -30.64 8.32
N VAL A 97 -13.43 -30.25 8.93
CA VAL A 97 -12.16 -30.14 8.23
C VAL A 97 -11.18 -31.20 8.74
N GLY A 98 -10.60 -31.97 7.82
CA GLY A 98 -9.49 -32.89 8.12
C GLY A 98 -8.17 -32.31 7.63
N VAL A 99 -7.18 -32.18 8.50
CA VAL A 99 -5.85 -31.64 8.19
C VAL A 99 -4.82 -32.76 8.21
N PHE A 100 -4.05 -32.91 7.14
CA PHE A 100 -2.91 -33.83 7.09
C PHE A 100 -1.65 -33.06 6.70
N TYR A 101 -0.49 -33.45 7.24
CA TYR A 101 0.77 -32.82 6.84
C TYR A 101 1.07 -33.02 5.34
N GLY A 102 1.76 -32.05 4.75
CA GLY A 102 2.05 -32.03 3.32
C GLY A 102 0.82 -31.74 2.46
N HIS A 103 0.73 -32.41 1.31
CA HIS A 103 -0.49 -32.47 0.51
C HIS A 103 -1.34 -33.66 0.97
N PRO A 104 -2.63 -33.48 1.30
CA PRO A 104 -3.45 -34.54 1.92
C PRO A 104 -3.87 -35.66 0.96
N GLY A 105 -3.40 -35.63 -0.30
CA GLY A 105 -3.69 -36.61 -1.34
C GLY A 105 -2.45 -37.37 -1.81
N VAL A 106 -1.27 -36.96 -1.35
CA VAL A 106 0.03 -37.48 -1.78
C VAL A 106 0.55 -38.39 -0.67
N PHE A 107 0.52 -39.71 -0.89
CA PHE A 107 0.89 -40.75 0.09
C PHE A 107 0.04 -40.80 1.38
N VAL A 108 -1.23 -40.37 1.34
CA VAL A 108 -2.16 -40.37 2.49
C VAL A 108 -3.39 -41.24 2.23
N ASN A 109 -3.57 -42.32 3.00
CA ASN A 109 -4.74 -43.21 2.86
C ASN A 109 -6.06 -42.68 3.48
N PRO A 110 -6.10 -42.22 4.76
CA PRO A 110 -7.36 -41.91 5.44
C PRO A 110 -8.15 -40.76 4.79
N ALA A 111 -7.46 -39.78 4.23
CA ALA A 111 -8.05 -38.65 3.51
C ALA A 111 -8.92 -39.10 2.32
N HIS A 112 -8.34 -39.86 1.39
CA HIS A 112 -9.06 -40.41 0.23
C HIS A 112 -10.23 -41.30 0.65
N ARG A 113 -10.02 -42.12 1.70
CA ARG A 113 -11.06 -42.99 2.26
C ARG A 113 -12.26 -42.18 2.77
N ALA A 114 -12.02 -41.16 3.59
CA ALA A 114 -13.07 -40.33 4.17
C ALA A 114 -13.89 -39.61 3.09
N ILE A 115 -13.22 -38.97 2.11
CA ILE A 115 -13.89 -38.29 1.00
C ILE A 115 -14.75 -39.26 0.18
N SER A 116 -14.20 -40.43 -0.17
CA SER A 116 -14.93 -41.42 -0.98
C SER A 116 -16.21 -41.87 -0.28
N ILE A 117 -16.15 -42.17 1.02
CA ILE A 117 -17.33 -42.58 1.79
C ILE A 117 -18.33 -41.43 1.93
N ALA A 118 -17.87 -40.21 2.26
CA ALA A 118 -18.75 -39.05 2.39
C ALA A 118 -19.54 -38.76 1.10
N ARG A 119 -18.87 -38.80 -0.06
CA ARG A 119 -19.51 -38.64 -1.38
C ARG A 119 -20.52 -39.76 -1.67
N ASN A 120 -20.18 -41.01 -1.35
CA ASN A 120 -21.08 -42.15 -1.55
C ASN A 120 -22.32 -42.08 -0.66
N GLU A 121 -22.24 -41.43 0.50
CA GLU A 121 -23.36 -41.16 1.41
C GLU A 121 -24.16 -39.90 1.03
N GLY A 122 -23.71 -39.13 0.03
CA GLY A 122 -24.40 -37.94 -0.48
C GLY A 122 -24.01 -36.62 0.18
N PHE A 123 -22.92 -36.59 0.97
CA PHE A 123 -22.39 -35.35 1.56
C PHE A 123 -21.48 -34.61 0.57
N GLU A 124 -21.42 -33.29 0.70
CA GLU A 124 -20.40 -32.49 0.03
C GLU A 124 -19.03 -32.87 0.61
N ALA A 125 -18.10 -33.32 -0.23
CA ALA A 125 -16.74 -33.60 0.19
C ALA A 125 -15.70 -33.17 -0.84
N THR A 126 -14.70 -32.40 -0.39
CA THR A 126 -13.67 -31.79 -1.24
C THR A 126 -12.28 -31.99 -0.63
N MET A 127 -11.27 -32.17 -1.49
CA MET A 127 -9.86 -32.10 -1.09
C MET A 127 -9.29 -30.80 -1.65
N LEU A 128 -8.66 -29.99 -0.80
CA LEU A 128 -7.86 -28.86 -1.23
C LEU A 128 -6.39 -29.28 -1.35
N PRO A 129 -5.67 -28.82 -2.39
CA PRO A 129 -4.25 -29.13 -2.55
C PRO A 129 -3.41 -28.45 -1.45
N GLY A 130 -2.23 -29.00 -1.21
CA GLY A 130 -1.22 -28.43 -0.32
C GLY A 130 0.19 -28.71 -0.85
N VAL A 131 1.21 -28.16 -0.19
CA VAL A 131 2.61 -28.36 -0.57
C VAL A 131 3.09 -29.73 -0.07
N SER A 132 3.53 -30.63 -0.95
CA SER A 132 4.04 -31.96 -0.62
C SER A 132 5.55 -31.95 -0.32
N ALA A 133 6.08 -33.08 0.17
CA ALA A 133 7.54 -33.24 0.31
C ALA A 133 8.27 -33.30 -1.03
N GLU A 134 7.60 -33.70 -2.11
CA GLU A 134 8.14 -33.67 -3.47
C GLU A 134 8.25 -32.23 -3.99
N ASP A 135 7.27 -31.38 -3.70
CA ASP A 135 7.35 -29.95 -4.03
C ASP A 135 8.53 -29.26 -3.32
N CYS A 136 8.73 -29.58 -2.03
CA CYS A 136 9.90 -29.12 -1.28
C CYS A 136 11.21 -29.63 -1.89
N LEU A 137 11.25 -30.91 -2.31
CA LEU A 137 12.42 -31.53 -2.94
C LEU A 137 12.80 -30.82 -4.24
N PHE A 138 11.82 -30.52 -5.12
CA PHE A 138 12.06 -29.78 -6.35
C PHE A 138 12.70 -28.42 -6.08
N ALA A 139 12.14 -27.68 -5.12
CA ALA A 139 12.65 -26.37 -4.73
C ALA A 139 14.06 -26.44 -4.11
N ASP A 140 14.29 -27.36 -3.17
CA ASP A 140 15.54 -27.43 -2.40
C ASP A 140 16.72 -28.03 -3.18
N LEU A 141 16.43 -28.89 -4.17
CA LEU A 141 17.43 -29.49 -5.05
C LEU A 141 17.60 -28.74 -6.38
N GLY A 142 16.75 -27.73 -6.66
CA GLY A 142 16.83 -26.94 -7.88
C GLY A 142 16.56 -27.74 -9.15
N ILE A 143 15.66 -28.73 -9.07
CA ILE A 143 15.28 -29.59 -10.20
C ILE A 143 13.86 -29.27 -10.69
N ASP A 144 13.63 -29.48 -11.98
CA ASP A 144 12.31 -29.29 -12.61
C ASP A 144 11.78 -30.65 -13.10
N PRO A 145 10.61 -31.12 -12.64
CA PRO A 145 10.07 -32.40 -13.06
C PRO A 145 9.79 -32.49 -14.57
N CYS A 146 9.70 -31.36 -15.29
CA CYS A 146 9.58 -31.33 -16.75
C CYS A 146 10.86 -31.79 -17.47
N ARG A 147 12.04 -31.67 -16.84
CA ARG A 147 13.33 -31.89 -17.51
C ARG A 147 14.21 -32.90 -16.75
N PRO A 148 14.51 -34.07 -17.34
CA PRO A 148 13.95 -34.66 -18.56
C PRO A 148 12.62 -35.42 -18.34
N GLY A 149 11.99 -35.27 -17.18
CA GLY A 149 10.80 -36.01 -16.75
C GLY A 149 10.94 -36.43 -15.28
N CYS A 150 9.88 -36.95 -14.67
CA CYS A 150 9.93 -37.41 -13.28
C CYS A 150 9.06 -38.65 -13.05
N GLN A 151 9.58 -39.60 -12.27
CA GLN A 151 8.90 -40.80 -11.82
C GLN A 151 8.86 -40.85 -10.29
N THR A 152 7.66 -40.78 -9.71
CA THR A 152 7.44 -40.78 -8.26
C THR A 152 6.85 -42.11 -7.81
N LEU A 153 7.47 -42.77 -6.83
CA LEU A 153 7.09 -44.12 -6.39
C LEU A 153 7.16 -44.28 -4.87
N GLU A 154 6.41 -45.25 -4.34
CA GLU A 154 6.57 -45.75 -2.97
C GLU A 154 7.55 -46.93 -2.96
N ALA A 155 8.53 -46.93 -2.05
CA ALA A 155 9.63 -47.88 -2.05
C ALA A 155 9.18 -49.35 -1.91
N THR A 156 8.21 -49.64 -1.04
CA THR A 156 7.70 -51.00 -0.85
C THR A 156 6.90 -51.46 -2.07
N ASN A 157 6.06 -50.59 -2.63
CA ASN A 157 5.25 -50.88 -3.82
C ASN A 157 6.13 -51.13 -5.04
N LEU A 158 7.21 -50.35 -5.21
CA LEU A 158 8.22 -50.55 -6.24
C LEU A 158 8.76 -51.99 -6.21
N LEU A 159 9.18 -52.47 -5.03
CA LEU A 159 9.71 -53.83 -4.87
C LEU A 159 8.63 -54.90 -5.08
N LEU A 160 7.46 -54.76 -4.45
CA LEU A 160 6.37 -55.75 -4.52
C LEU A 160 5.74 -55.89 -5.92
N ARG A 161 5.82 -54.85 -6.75
CA ARG A 161 5.28 -54.85 -8.11
C ARG A 161 6.36 -54.94 -9.18
N ASN A 162 7.63 -55.00 -8.78
CA ASN A 162 8.78 -54.97 -9.68
C ASN A 162 8.64 -53.86 -10.73
N ARG A 163 8.29 -52.64 -10.28
CA ARG A 163 8.07 -51.52 -11.22
C ARG A 163 9.38 -51.16 -11.91
N PRO A 164 9.37 -50.91 -13.22
CA PRO A 164 10.57 -50.45 -13.92
C PRO A 164 10.93 -49.05 -13.44
N LEU A 165 12.22 -48.83 -13.17
CA LEU A 165 12.78 -47.51 -12.90
C LEU A 165 13.25 -46.91 -14.22
N SER A 166 12.77 -45.70 -14.51
CA SER A 166 13.19 -44.93 -15.68
C SER A 166 14.55 -44.29 -15.39
N THR A 167 15.61 -44.82 -15.99
CA THR A 167 16.97 -44.29 -15.83
C THR A 167 17.21 -43.03 -16.66
N ASP A 168 16.28 -42.69 -17.55
CA ASP A 168 16.30 -41.53 -18.44
C ASP A 168 15.58 -40.30 -17.87
N CYS A 169 14.99 -40.41 -16.68
CA CYS A 169 14.30 -39.32 -15.99
C CYS A 169 14.63 -39.23 -14.50
N ASN A 170 14.17 -38.17 -13.83
CA ASN A 170 14.31 -38.03 -12.38
C ASN A 170 13.50 -39.12 -11.70
N VAL A 171 14.04 -39.77 -10.66
CA VAL A 171 13.30 -40.75 -9.85
C VAL A 171 13.23 -40.29 -8.41
N ILE A 172 12.02 -40.24 -7.86
CA ILE A 172 11.74 -39.89 -6.46
C ILE A 172 11.10 -41.09 -5.76
N LEU A 173 11.74 -41.55 -4.68
CA LEU A 173 11.27 -42.68 -3.88
C LEU A 173 10.89 -42.21 -2.48
N PHE A 174 9.60 -42.34 -2.17
CA PHE A 174 9.04 -42.07 -0.85
C PHE A 174 9.10 -43.31 0.04
N GLN A 175 9.07 -43.06 1.36
CA GLN A 175 8.99 -44.09 2.42
C GLN A 175 10.17 -45.08 2.44
N VAL A 176 11.36 -44.62 2.03
CA VAL A 176 12.59 -45.43 2.01
C VAL A 176 13.10 -45.81 3.41
N GLY A 177 12.61 -45.14 4.46
CA GLY A 177 12.91 -45.45 5.86
C GLY A 177 12.07 -46.57 6.49
N SER A 178 11.08 -47.12 5.76
CA SER A 178 10.12 -48.08 6.29
C SER A 178 9.81 -49.20 5.28
N VAL A 179 10.80 -49.62 4.50
CA VAL A 179 10.61 -50.60 3.42
C VAL A 179 10.01 -51.90 3.98
N GLY A 180 8.85 -52.31 3.47
CA GLY A 180 8.16 -53.53 3.88
C GLY A 180 7.50 -53.48 5.26
N ASP A 181 7.51 -52.35 5.95
CA ASP A 181 6.89 -52.18 7.27
C ASP A 181 5.45 -51.68 7.15
N LEU A 182 4.49 -52.46 7.66
CA LEU A 182 3.05 -52.16 7.65
C LEU A 182 2.51 -51.62 8.99
N GLY A 183 3.35 -51.59 10.03
CA GLY A 183 3.00 -51.19 11.39
C GLY A 183 3.32 -49.72 11.68
N PHE A 184 3.24 -49.31 12.93
CA PHE A 184 3.69 -48.00 13.38
C PHE A 184 4.47 -48.19 14.68
N ASN A 185 5.43 -47.30 14.96
CA ASN A 185 6.11 -47.28 16.25
C ASN A 185 6.50 -45.85 16.60
N PHE A 186 6.16 -45.39 17.80
CA PHE A 186 6.47 -44.03 18.26
C PHE A 186 7.98 -43.77 18.37
N SER A 187 8.80 -44.80 18.55
CA SER A 187 10.27 -44.71 18.56
C SER A 187 10.90 -44.75 17.15
N GLY A 188 10.08 -44.78 16.10
CA GLY A 188 10.53 -44.83 14.70
C GLY A 188 10.68 -46.24 14.13
N PHE A 189 11.04 -46.32 12.85
CA PHE A 189 11.14 -47.59 12.11
C PHE A 189 12.53 -48.19 12.18
N LYS A 190 12.61 -49.52 12.35
CA LYS A 190 13.89 -50.26 12.34
C LYS A 190 14.49 -50.43 10.95
N ASN A 191 13.70 -50.22 9.89
CA ASN A 191 14.06 -50.33 8.47
C ASN A 191 14.85 -51.61 8.09
N THR A 192 14.49 -52.76 8.68
CA THR A 192 15.29 -54.00 8.57
C THR A 192 15.37 -54.59 7.15
N LYS A 193 14.53 -54.13 6.21
CA LYS A 193 14.48 -54.60 4.82
C LYS A 193 15.03 -53.58 3.81
N PHE A 194 15.65 -52.50 4.29
CA PHE A 194 16.23 -51.45 3.44
C PHE A 194 17.19 -51.99 2.37
N GLN A 195 17.98 -53.02 2.69
CA GLN A 195 18.96 -53.60 1.76
C GLN A 195 18.32 -54.24 0.51
N GLU A 196 17.04 -54.63 0.54
CA GLU A 196 16.35 -55.10 -0.67
C GLU A 196 16.10 -53.97 -1.68
N LEU A 197 15.86 -52.75 -1.20
CA LEU A 197 15.81 -51.56 -2.05
C LEU A 197 17.19 -51.26 -2.64
N VAL A 198 18.24 -51.28 -1.82
CA VAL A 198 19.62 -51.00 -2.26
C VAL A 198 20.06 -51.98 -3.36
N LYS A 199 19.75 -53.29 -3.23
CA LYS A 199 20.02 -54.29 -4.27
C LYS A 199 19.34 -53.97 -5.61
N LEU A 200 18.09 -53.52 -5.58
CA LEU A 200 17.37 -53.09 -6.80
C LEU A 200 18.07 -51.89 -7.45
N LEU A 201 18.45 -50.89 -6.64
CA LEU A 201 19.11 -49.68 -7.11
C LEU A 201 20.50 -49.98 -7.70
N LEU A 202 21.31 -50.82 -7.04
CA LEU A 202 22.61 -51.27 -7.52
C LEU A 202 22.50 -51.97 -8.88
N ARG A 203 21.52 -52.87 -9.02
CA ARG A 203 21.28 -53.58 -10.29
C ARG A 203 20.89 -52.65 -11.42
N THR A 204 20.16 -51.58 -11.11
CA THR A 204 19.57 -50.69 -12.13
C THR A 204 20.53 -49.58 -12.56
N TYR A 205 21.15 -48.91 -11.59
CA TYR A 205 21.95 -47.72 -11.84
C TYR A 205 23.46 -47.99 -11.78
N GLY A 206 23.89 -48.95 -10.97
CA GLY A 206 25.30 -49.29 -10.74
C GLY A 206 25.89 -48.70 -9.47
N VAL A 207 27.09 -49.13 -9.10
CA VAL A 207 27.71 -48.87 -7.78
C VAL A 207 28.02 -47.39 -7.52
N ASN A 208 28.43 -46.64 -8.54
CA ASN A 208 28.89 -45.25 -8.42
C ASN A 208 27.81 -44.22 -8.73
N HIS A 209 26.60 -44.65 -9.09
CA HIS A 209 25.54 -43.71 -9.45
C HIS A 209 25.11 -42.91 -8.22
N PRO A 210 24.90 -41.59 -8.34
CA PRO A 210 24.52 -40.76 -7.21
C PRO A 210 23.09 -41.02 -6.75
N VAL A 211 22.86 -40.83 -5.45
CA VAL A 211 21.55 -40.79 -4.79
C VAL A 211 21.60 -39.70 -3.73
N VAL A 212 20.53 -38.91 -3.64
CA VAL A 212 20.39 -37.86 -2.64
C VAL A 212 19.41 -38.33 -1.58
N HIS A 213 19.89 -38.42 -0.35
CA HIS A 213 19.03 -38.52 0.83
C HIS A 213 18.50 -37.14 1.18
N TYR A 214 17.19 -36.98 1.01
CA TYR A 214 16.50 -35.71 1.21
C TYR A 214 15.52 -35.79 2.39
N VAL A 215 15.58 -34.77 3.24
CA VAL A 215 14.57 -34.49 4.27
C VAL A 215 14.29 -32.99 4.24
N ALA A 216 13.06 -32.62 3.88
CA ALA A 216 12.61 -31.24 3.94
C ALA A 216 12.71 -30.69 5.37
N SER A 217 13.12 -29.44 5.51
CA SER A 217 13.16 -28.81 6.82
C SER A 217 11.74 -28.46 7.30
N TYR A 218 11.37 -28.93 8.49
CA TYR A 218 10.13 -28.54 9.13
C TYR A 218 10.22 -27.15 9.79
N LEU A 219 11.43 -26.63 10.08
CA LEU A 219 11.63 -25.29 10.65
C LEU A 219 12.14 -24.32 9.59
N ARG A 220 11.54 -23.13 9.50
CA ARG A 220 11.94 -22.10 8.52
C ARG A 220 13.41 -21.68 8.65
N VAL A 221 13.99 -21.77 9.85
CA VAL A 221 15.36 -21.34 10.16
C VAL A 221 16.41 -22.45 9.99
N LYS A 222 16.01 -23.68 9.64
CA LYS A 222 16.93 -24.80 9.41
C LYS A 222 16.98 -25.15 7.94
N ASP A 223 18.17 -25.53 7.49
CA ASP A 223 18.36 -26.08 6.15
C ASP A 223 17.76 -27.48 6.03
N PRO A 224 17.29 -27.86 4.82
CA PRO A 224 16.92 -29.22 4.52
C PRO A 224 18.15 -30.15 4.53
N VAL A 225 17.94 -31.43 4.83
CA VAL A 225 18.97 -32.45 4.63
C VAL A 225 19.10 -32.74 3.15
N ARG A 226 20.31 -32.60 2.62
CA ARG A 226 20.69 -32.90 1.23
C ARG A 226 21.99 -33.68 1.22
N GLU A 227 21.96 -34.90 1.70
CA GLU A 227 23.15 -35.76 1.77
C GLU A 227 23.33 -36.49 0.45
N HIS A 228 24.50 -36.30 -0.17
CA HIS A 228 24.86 -36.93 -1.43
C HIS A 228 25.68 -38.20 -1.18
N TYR A 229 25.21 -39.32 -1.73
CA TYR A 229 25.83 -40.62 -1.62
C TYR A 229 25.97 -41.27 -2.99
N THR A 230 26.85 -42.27 -3.12
CA THR A 230 26.70 -43.28 -4.17
C THR A 230 25.70 -44.33 -3.73
N ILE A 231 25.09 -45.08 -4.66
CA ILE A 231 24.19 -46.17 -4.27
C ILE A 231 24.92 -47.23 -3.43
N LYS A 232 26.22 -47.48 -3.66
CA LYS A 232 27.03 -48.39 -2.84
C LYS A 232 27.21 -47.90 -1.41
N ASP A 233 27.30 -46.59 -1.18
CA ASP A 233 27.40 -46.03 0.18
C ASP A 233 26.20 -46.40 1.05
N LEU A 234 25.01 -46.65 0.47
CA LEU A 234 23.81 -47.05 1.21
C LEU A 234 23.93 -48.44 1.86
N GLU A 235 24.89 -49.28 1.47
CA GLU A 235 25.19 -50.56 2.13
C GLU A 235 25.88 -50.35 3.49
N ARG A 236 26.48 -49.18 3.72
CA ARG A 236 27.23 -48.86 4.93
C ARG A 236 26.27 -48.69 6.12
N PRO A 237 26.44 -49.45 7.23
CA PRO A 237 25.51 -49.41 8.36
C PRO A 237 25.27 -48.03 8.97
N GLU A 238 26.30 -47.19 9.02
CA GLU A 238 26.23 -45.83 9.56
C GLU A 238 25.43 -44.86 8.68
N ILE A 239 25.34 -45.11 7.37
CA ILE A 239 24.50 -44.34 6.44
C ILE A 239 23.08 -44.91 6.45
N ALA A 240 22.92 -46.23 6.38
CA ALA A 240 21.62 -46.88 6.42
C ALA A 240 20.81 -46.49 7.68
N LYS A 241 21.48 -46.29 8.83
CA LYS A 241 20.86 -45.81 10.08
C LYS A 241 20.33 -44.38 10.01
N ARG A 242 20.80 -43.54 9.07
CA ARG A 242 20.31 -42.16 8.87
C ARG A 242 19.01 -42.11 8.08
N ILE A 243 18.63 -43.21 7.42
CA ILE A 243 17.43 -43.27 6.59
C ILE A 243 16.22 -43.59 7.47
N THR A 244 15.38 -42.57 7.71
CA THR A 244 14.27 -42.60 8.67
C THR A 244 12.91 -42.47 7.98
N GLY A 245 11.81 -42.53 8.74
CA GLY A 245 10.44 -42.48 8.20
C GLY A 245 10.08 -41.22 7.40
N ILE A 246 10.86 -40.14 7.52
CA ILE A 246 10.68 -38.88 6.78
C ILE A 246 11.69 -38.71 5.63
N SER A 247 12.54 -39.70 5.41
CA SER A 247 13.52 -39.71 4.31
C SER A 247 12.85 -39.96 2.97
N THR A 248 13.25 -39.18 1.97
CA THR A 248 12.91 -39.35 0.55
C THR A 248 14.20 -39.46 -0.24
N PHE A 249 14.24 -40.35 -1.24
CA PHE A 249 15.39 -40.43 -2.15
C PHE A 249 15.09 -39.74 -3.47
N TYR A 250 16.03 -38.91 -3.90
CA TYR A 250 16.13 -38.44 -5.27
C TYR A 250 17.29 -39.15 -5.98
N ILE A 251 17.01 -39.73 -7.14
CA ILE A 251 18.00 -40.37 -7.99
C ILE A 251 17.98 -39.62 -9.32
N PRO A 252 19.07 -38.90 -9.67
CA PRO A 252 19.13 -38.16 -10.92
C PRO A 252 19.15 -39.13 -12.11
N PRO A 253 18.77 -38.66 -13.31
CA PRO A 253 18.84 -39.45 -14.53
C PRO A 253 20.28 -39.92 -14.77
N LYS A 254 20.41 -41.12 -15.33
CA LYS A 254 21.68 -41.71 -15.78
C LYS A 254 22.00 -41.34 -17.22
N ASP A 255 20.96 -41.31 -18.06
CA ASP A 255 21.06 -41.06 -19.50
C ASP A 255 19.92 -40.11 -19.93
N ILE A 256 19.95 -39.61 -21.18
CA ILE A 256 18.81 -38.93 -21.81
C ILE A 256 18.43 -39.71 -23.05
N LEU A 257 17.12 -39.93 -23.26
CA LEU A 257 16.65 -40.53 -24.50
C LEU A 257 16.91 -39.59 -25.70
N PRO A 258 17.47 -40.11 -26.81
CA PRO A 258 17.74 -39.29 -27.97
C PRO A 258 16.44 -38.82 -28.63
N MET A 259 16.47 -37.61 -29.17
CA MET A 259 15.41 -37.11 -30.05
C MET A 259 15.32 -37.98 -31.31
N THR A 260 14.11 -38.21 -31.83
CA THR A 260 13.93 -38.97 -33.07
C THR A 260 13.59 -38.02 -34.23
N GLU A 261 14.26 -38.23 -35.38
CA GLU A 261 14.03 -37.43 -36.59
C GLU A 261 12.57 -37.49 -37.06
N LYS A 262 11.96 -38.68 -36.94
CA LYS A 262 10.54 -38.89 -37.25
C LYS A 262 9.64 -37.95 -36.46
N SER A 263 9.82 -37.87 -35.14
CA SER A 263 9.02 -36.99 -34.28
C SER A 263 9.31 -35.51 -34.54
N ALA A 264 10.57 -35.14 -34.72
CA ALA A 264 10.94 -33.75 -35.04
C ALA A 264 10.27 -33.27 -36.34
N LYS A 265 10.34 -34.09 -37.39
CA LYS A 265 9.69 -33.80 -38.69
C LYS A 265 8.17 -33.68 -38.57
N ALA A 266 7.52 -34.56 -37.81
CA ALA A 266 6.07 -34.51 -37.60
C ALA A 266 5.62 -33.24 -36.86
N LEU A 267 6.47 -32.66 -36.02
CA LEU A 267 6.23 -31.42 -35.28
C LEU A 267 6.67 -30.15 -36.04
N GLY A 268 7.20 -30.29 -37.27
CA GLY A 268 7.74 -29.16 -38.04
C GLY A 268 9.04 -28.58 -37.46
N LEU A 269 9.73 -29.34 -36.62
CA LEU A 269 10.98 -28.92 -35.96
C LEU A 269 12.20 -29.41 -36.74
N LYS A 270 13.25 -28.58 -36.78
CA LYS A 270 14.57 -28.97 -37.29
C LYS A 270 15.42 -29.45 -36.12
N MET A 271 16.02 -30.63 -36.24
CA MET A 271 17.01 -31.08 -35.26
C MET A 271 18.29 -30.25 -35.41
N VAL A 272 18.81 -29.77 -34.29
CA VAL A 272 20.12 -29.13 -34.22
C VAL A 272 21.07 -30.19 -33.65
N SER A 273 22.14 -30.52 -34.37
CA SER A 273 23.11 -31.53 -33.93
C SER A 273 23.94 -31.02 -32.73
N ASP A 274 24.35 -31.94 -31.86
CA ASP A 274 25.35 -31.76 -30.79
C ASP A 274 25.03 -30.77 -29.65
N MET A 275 23.78 -30.75 -29.17
CA MET A 275 23.52 -30.19 -27.84
C MET A 275 23.82 -31.26 -26.77
N PRO A 276 24.73 -31.01 -25.80
CA PRO A 276 25.02 -31.96 -24.75
C PRO A 276 23.77 -32.24 -23.92
N ALA A 277 23.66 -33.49 -23.43
CA ALA A 277 22.60 -33.88 -22.51
C ALA A 277 22.58 -32.91 -21.31
N ASN A 278 21.49 -32.15 -21.16
CA ASN A 278 21.31 -31.25 -20.02
C ASN A 278 20.18 -31.76 -19.13
N PHE A 279 20.55 -32.18 -17.93
CA PHE A 279 19.63 -32.63 -16.88
C PHE A 279 19.14 -31.48 -15.99
N SER A 280 19.80 -30.32 -16.06
CA SER A 280 19.47 -29.15 -15.26
C SER A 280 18.42 -28.29 -15.96
N PRO A 281 17.55 -27.57 -15.22
CA PRO A 281 16.65 -26.57 -15.80
C PRO A 281 17.42 -25.49 -16.60
N TYR A 282 18.70 -25.27 -16.29
CA TYR A 282 19.58 -24.30 -16.96
C TYR A 282 20.82 -24.97 -17.54
N ALA A 283 21.39 -24.40 -18.61
CA ALA A 283 22.64 -24.89 -19.17
C ALA A 283 23.77 -24.73 -18.14
N ALA A 284 24.57 -25.78 -17.94
CA ALA A 284 25.68 -25.77 -16.98
C ALA A 284 26.85 -24.85 -17.37
N VAL A 285 26.85 -24.30 -18.59
CA VAL A 285 27.97 -23.52 -19.13
C VAL A 285 27.42 -22.24 -19.76
N GLU A 286 27.84 -21.10 -19.20
CA GLU A 286 27.55 -19.71 -19.59
C GLU A 286 26.06 -19.28 -19.58
N PRO A 287 25.58 -18.62 -18.51
CA PRO A 287 24.18 -18.16 -18.42
C PRO A 287 23.82 -17.03 -19.40
N TYR A 288 24.82 -16.38 -20.02
CA TYR A 288 24.66 -15.27 -20.95
C TYR A 288 25.35 -15.55 -22.29
N GLY A 289 24.81 -16.49 -23.05
CA GLY A 289 25.24 -16.71 -24.43
C GLY A 289 24.91 -15.53 -25.34
N LYS A 290 25.28 -15.64 -26.63
CA LYS A 290 24.99 -14.62 -27.65
C LYS A 290 23.50 -14.31 -27.77
N ARG A 291 22.65 -15.34 -27.68
CA ARG A 291 21.18 -15.21 -27.77
C ARG A 291 20.63 -14.46 -26.58
N GLU A 292 21.04 -14.84 -25.37
CA GLU A 292 20.59 -14.24 -24.11
C GLU A 292 21.04 -12.78 -24.02
N THR A 293 22.30 -12.49 -24.37
CA THR A 293 22.83 -11.11 -24.40
C THR A 293 22.07 -10.23 -25.38
N ALA A 294 21.72 -10.73 -26.57
CA ALA A 294 20.91 -9.99 -27.53
C ALA A 294 19.49 -9.70 -27.00
N ALA A 295 18.89 -10.65 -26.27
CA ALA A 295 17.59 -10.46 -25.63
C ALA A 295 17.65 -9.41 -24.50
N VAL A 296 18.71 -9.42 -23.69
CA VAL A 296 18.94 -8.40 -22.64
C VAL A 296 19.08 -7.01 -23.26
N LYS A 297 19.89 -6.86 -24.32
CA LYS A 297 20.05 -5.58 -25.03
C LYS A 297 18.74 -5.06 -25.64
N ALA A 298 17.83 -5.95 -26.04
CA ALA A 298 16.54 -5.54 -26.57
C ALA A 298 15.64 -4.87 -25.52
N LEU A 299 15.93 -5.01 -24.22
CA LEU A 299 15.20 -4.34 -23.13
C LEU A 299 15.41 -2.81 -23.15
N ASP A 300 16.56 -2.32 -23.61
CA ASP A 300 16.86 -0.87 -23.68
C ASP A 300 15.86 -0.09 -24.55
N ASN A 301 15.19 -0.79 -25.47
CA ASN A 301 14.20 -0.20 -26.39
C ASN A 301 12.81 -0.86 -26.24
N HIS A 302 12.57 -1.58 -25.14
CA HIS A 302 11.31 -2.31 -24.95
C HIS A 302 10.14 -1.34 -24.76
N LYS A 303 9.11 -1.49 -25.57
CA LYS A 303 7.78 -0.90 -25.38
C LYS A 303 6.76 -1.99 -25.12
N SER A 304 5.76 -1.69 -24.29
CA SER A 304 4.62 -2.59 -24.09
C SER A 304 3.96 -2.90 -25.45
N PRO A 305 3.73 -4.18 -25.80
CA PRO A 305 3.09 -4.51 -27.08
C PRO A 305 1.69 -3.90 -27.19
N LYS A 306 1.29 -3.45 -28.38
CA LYS A 306 -0.03 -2.83 -28.63
C LYS A 306 -1.24 -3.62 -28.08
N ASN A 307 -1.16 -4.94 -28.10
CA ASN A 307 -2.25 -5.81 -27.63
C ASN A 307 -2.13 -6.20 -26.14
N TYR A 308 -1.10 -5.72 -25.43
CA TYR A 308 -0.94 -5.92 -24.01
C TYR A 308 -1.80 -4.91 -23.24
N LYS A 309 -2.83 -5.41 -22.55
CA LYS A 309 -3.69 -4.60 -21.68
C LYS A 309 -3.33 -4.89 -20.24
N LYS A 310 -2.71 -3.92 -19.56
CA LYS A 310 -2.35 -4.02 -18.13
C LYS A 310 -3.63 -4.26 -17.31
N THR A 311 -3.61 -5.27 -16.45
CA THR A 311 -4.72 -5.57 -15.53
C THR A 311 -4.90 -4.42 -14.54
N ARG A 312 -6.11 -3.87 -14.44
CA ARG A 312 -6.53 -2.84 -13.48
C ARG A 312 -8.04 -2.95 -13.23
N CYS A 313 -8.47 -2.97 -11.98
CA CYS A 313 -9.89 -2.92 -11.59
C CYS A 313 -10.10 -1.90 -10.47
N SER A 314 -11.35 -1.62 -10.11
CA SER A 314 -11.65 -0.81 -8.92
C SER A 314 -11.14 -1.50 -7.64
N PRO A 315 -10.83 -0.73 -6.58
CA PRO A 315 -10.56 -1.27 -5.26
C PRO A 315 -11.69 -2.18 -4.76
N ALA A 316 -12.95 -1.83 -5.08
CA ALA A 316 -14.13 -2.61 -4.73
C ALA A 316 -14.14 -3.99 -5.40
N LEU A 317 -13.89 -4.09 -6.71
CA LEU A 317 -13.82 -5.37 -7.40
C LEU A 317 -12.62 -6.20 -6.91
N PHE A 318 -11.47 -5.59 -6.68
CA PHE A 318 -10.31 -6.31 -6.13
C PHE A 318 -10.62 -6.87 -4.73
N HIS A 319 -11.20 -6.04 -3.86
CA HIS A 319 -11.61 -6.46 -2.52
C HIS A 319 -12.63 -7.60 -2.58
N ALA A 320 -13.63 -7.51 -3.46
CA ALA A 320 -14.61 -8.58 -3.68
C ALA A 320 -13.94 -9.90 -4.06
N LEU A 321 -13.05 -9.88 -5.07
CA LEU A 321 -12.36 -11.08 -5.55
C LEU A 321 -11.39 -11.66 -4.52
N LYS A 322 -10.67 -10.79 -3.78
CA LYS A 322 -9.82 -11.19 -2.66
C LYS A 322 -10.66 -11.90 -1.59
N THR A 323 -11.76 -11.29 -1.16
CA THR A 323 -12.66 -11.85 -0.15
C THR A 323 -13.24 -13.20 -0.60
N LEU A 324 -13.60 -13.36 -1.88
CA LEU A 324 -14.01 -14.66 -2.43
C LEU A 324 -12.90 -15.72 -2.41
N ALA A 325 -11.63 -15.32 -2.50
CA ALA A 325 -10.49 -16.23 -2.48
C ALA A 325 -10.02 -16.59 -1.06
N THR A 326 -10.26 -15.72 -0.07
CA THR A 326 -9.71 -15.86 1.29
C THR A 326 -10.76 -16.06 2.39
N ASP A 327 -12.05 -15.88 2.10
CA ASP A 327 -13.14 -16.17 3.04
C ASP A 327 -14.11 -17.22 2.46
N THR A 328 -14.03 -18.42 3.00
CA THR A 328 -14.88 -19.56 2.65
C THR A 328 -16.38 -19.27 2.86
N ARG A 329 -16.76 -18.45 3.84
CA ARG A 329 -18.17 -18.05 4.03
C ARG A 329 -18.63 -17.13 2.92
N ALA A 330 -17.80 -16.15 2.53
CA ALA A 330 -18.08 -15.28 1.40
C ALA A 330 -18.19 -16.06 0.08
N ALA A 331 -17.23 -16.96 -0.18
CA ALA A 331 -17.25 -17.83 -1.36
C ALA A 331 -18.53 -18.68 -1.44
N ARG A 332 -18.99 -19.24 -0.31
CA ARG A 332 -20.25 -19.99 -0.21
C ARG A 332 -21.47 -19.08 -0.43
N SER A 333 -21.48 -17.90 0.17
CA SER A 333 -22.56 -16.91 -0.01
C SER A 333 -22.69 -16.52 -1.48
N TYR A 334 -21.57 -16.24 -2.14
CA TYR A 334 -21.53 -15.94 -3.57
C TYR A 334 -22.04 -17.10 -4.43
N LYS A 335 -21.61 -18.34 -4.18
CA LYS A 335 -22.13 -19.52 -4.91
C LYS A 335 -23.65 -19.66 -4.77
N LYS A 336 -24.22 -19.28 -3.62
CA LYS A 336 -25.67 -19.32 -3.39
C LYS A 336 -26.40 -18.17 -4.07
N SER A 337 -25.84 -16.96 -4.04
CA SER A 337 -26.43 -15.77 -4.67
C SER A 337 -25.35 -14.76 -5.09
N PRO A 338 -24.85 -14.84 -6.34
CA PRO A 338 -23.90 -13.86 -6.86
C PRO A 338 -24.47 -12.43 -6.84
N GLY A 339 -25.76 -12.29 -7.16
CA GLY A 339 -26.48 -11.02 -7.11
C GLY A 339 -26.57 -10.43 -5.71
N GLY A 340 -26.89 -11.25 -4.70
CA GLY A 340 -26.95 -10.81 -3.31
C GLY A 340 -25.57 -10.42 -2.77
N PHE A 341 -24.54 -11.19 -3.08
CA PHE A 341 -23.16 -10.86 -2.72
C PHE A 341 -22.72 -9.53 -3.34
N ALA A 342 -22.91 -9.35 -4.65
CA ALA A 342 -22.49 -8.13 -5.34
C ALA A 342 -23.31 -6.89 -4.96
N ALA A 343 -24.54 -7.05 -4.46
CA ALA A 343 -25.36 -5.92 -4.01
C ALA A 343 -24.83 -5.26 -2.72
N GLY A 344 -24.14 -6.02 -1.87
CA GLY A 344 -23.55 -5.53 -0.62
C GLY A 344 -22.16 -4.90 -0.77
N ILE A 345 -21.69 -4.65 -2.00
CA ILE A 345 -20.35 -4.12 -2.27
C ILE A 345 -20.50 -2.73 -2.87
N GLU A 346 -20.14 -1.72 -2.09
CA GLU A 346 -20.12 -0.33 -2.51
C GLU A 346 -18.91 -0.05 -3.42
N GLY A 347 -19.06 0.90 -4.35
CA GLY A 347 -17.98 1.31 -5.26
C GLY A 347 -17.74 0.41 -6.48
N LEU A 348 -18.53 -0.66 -6.68
CA LEU A 348 -18.49 -1.42 -7.93
C LEU A 348 -19.03 -0.59 -9.10
N ARG A 349 -18.29 -0.56 -10.21
CA ARG A 349 -18.81 -0.03 -11.47
C ARG A 349 -19.91 -0.94 -12.04
N ALA A 350 -20.73 -0.41 -12.94
CA ALA A 350 -21.83 -1.17 -13.55
C ALA A 350 -21.34 -2.40 -14.35
N ASP A 351 -20.25 -2.27 -15.08
CA ASP A 351 -19.60 -3.35 -15.83
C ASP A 351 -18.99 -4.41 -14.88
N GLU A 352 -18.35 -3.97 -13.80
CA GLU A 352 -17.79 -4.84 -12.76
C GLU A 352 -18.87 -5.62 -12.03
N LYS A 353 -19.96 -4.95 -11.61
CA LYS A 353 -21.12 -5.60 -10.98
C LYS A 353 -21.73 -6.63 -11.91
N LYS A 354 -21.94 -6.29 -13.18
CA LYS A 354 -22.44 -7.23 -14.20
C LYS A 354 -21.51 -8.44 -14.35
N ALA A 355 -20.21 -8.21 -14.45
CA ALA A 355 -19.22 -9.28 -14.56
C ALA A 355 -19.21 -10.19 -13.32
N LEU A 356 -19.19 -9.61 -12.12
CA LEU A 356 -19.19 -10.34 -10.85
C LEU A 356 -20.46 -11.16 -10.66
N VAL A 357 -21.64 -10.59 -10.94
CA VAL A 357 -22.92 -11.32 -10.86
C VAL A 357 -22.99 -12.46 -11.86
N SER A 358 -22.40 -12.30 -13.05
CA SER A 358 -22.42 -13.35 -14.08
C SER A 358 -21.55 -14.56 -13.75
N GLY A 359 -20.52 -14.40 -12.91
CA GLY A 359 -19.49 -15.43 -12.67
C GLY A 359 -18.65 -15.81 -13.90
N ASN A 360 -18.79 -15.08 -15.02
CA ASN A 360 -18.06 -15.38 -16.25
C ASN A 360 -16.64 -14.84 -16.15
N THR A 361 -15.65 -15.74 -16.19
CA THR A 361 -14.23 -15.39 -16.06
C THR A 361 -13.71 -14.48 -17.17
N GLY A 362 -14.27 -14.59 -18.39
CA GLY A 362 -13.96 -13.70 -19.50
C GLY A 362 -14.46 -12.27 -19.28
N LEU A 363 -15.69 -12.11 -18.77
CA LEU A 363 -16.25 -10.80 -18.42
C LEU A 363 -15.53 -10.18 -17.23
N LEU A 364 -15.18 -10.96 -16.20
CA LEU A 364 -14.36 -10.49 -15.08
C LEU A 364 -12.99 -10.00 -15.57
N ARG A 365 -12.33 -10.75 -16.46
CA ARG A 365 -11.05 -10.32 -17.05
C ARG A 365 -11.19 -9.04 -17.88
N LEU A 366 -12.32 -8.81 -18.53
CA LEU A 366 -12.57 -7.57 -19.27
C LEU A 366 -12.80 -6.39 -18.32
N ALA A 367 -13.59 -6.59 -17.25
CA ALA A 367 -13.84 -5.59 -16.22
C ALA A 367 -12.57 -5.25 -15.41
N MET A 368 -11.60 -6.17 -15.35
CA MET A 368 -10.27 -5.94 -14.78
C MET A 368 -9.25 -5.37 -15.78
N LYS A 369 -9.70 -4.72 -16.85
CA LYS A 369 -8.85 -3.91 -17.73
C LYS A 369 -9.35 -2.46 -17.63
N ALA A 370 -8.44 -1.51 -17.44
CA ALA A 370 -8.79 -0.11 -17.32
C ALA A 370 -9.61 0.34 -18.53
N SER A 371 -10.72 1.02 -18.27
CA SER A 371 -11.46 1.74 -19.31
C SER A 371 -10.62 2.95 -19.77
N THR A 372 -10.94 3.48 -20.95
CA THR A 372 -10.37 4.75 -21.43
C THR A 372 -10.49 5.86 -20.39
N THR A 373 -11.63 5.94 -19.69
CA THR A 373 -11.87 6.92 -18.62
C THR A 373 -10.95 6.73 -17.41
N ASP A 374 -10.70 5.48 -16.98
CA ASP A 374 -9.79 5.23 -15.84
C ASP A 374 -8.34 5.63 -16.17
N VAL A 375 -7.94 5.44 -17.43
CA VAL A 375 -6.62 5.87 -17.92
C VAL A 375 -6.56 7.40 -18.03
N ALA A 376 -7.65 8.04 -18.47
CA ALA A 376 -7.76 9.49 -18.51
C ALA A 376 -7.65 10.13 -17.12
N THR A 377 -8.35 9.60 -16.11
CA THR A 377 -8.25 10.11 -14.73
C THR A 377 -6.82 10.03 -14.20
N GLN A 378 -6.10 8.95 -14.50
CA GLN A 378 -4.69 8.84 -14.13
C GLN A 378 -3.80 9.83 -14.86
N PHE A 379 -4.06 10.07 -16.15
CA PHE A 379 -3.33 11.07 -16.91
C PHE A 379 -3.53 12.46 -16.30
N VAL A 380 -4.77 12.87 -16.03
CA VAL A 380 -5.07 14.15 -15.37
C VAL A 380 -4.34 14.25 -14.03
N GLN A 381 -4.41 13.21 -13.19
CA GLN A 381 -3.69 13.18 -11.91
C GLN A 381 -2.17 13.31 -12.05
N ALA A 382 -1.57 12.71 -13.08
CA ALA A 382 -0.15 12.79 -13.35
C ALA A 382 0.24 14.17 -13.91
N GLU A 383 -0.56 14.70 -14.83
CA GLU A 383 -0.39 16.01 -15.46
C GLU A 383 -0.42 17.14 -14.43
N LEU A 384 -1.43 17.17 -13.56
CA LEU A 384 -1.58 18.19 -12.52
C LEU A 384 -0.42 18.23 -11.50
N ARG A 385 0.36 17.15 -11.40
CA ARG A 385 1.49 17.02 -10.47
C ARG A 385 2.84 17.18 -11.16
N ASN A 386 2.87 17.23 -12.49
CA ASN A 386 4.10 17.21 -13.27
C ASN A 386 4.06 18.32 -14.35
N PRO A 387 4.63 19.51 -14.07
CA PRO A 387 4.62 20.62 -15.01
C PRO A 387 5.38 20.29 -16.31
N THR A 388 6.34 19.37 -16.28
CA THR A 388 7.04 18.91 -17.49
C THR A 388 6.08 18.12 -18.39
N LEU A 389 5.32 17.17 -17.82
CA LEU A 389 4.32 16.40 -18.57
C LEU A 389 3.22 17.30 -19.14
N ALA A 390 2.73 18.26 -18.33
CA ALA A 390 1.75 19.25 -18.79
C ALA A 390 2.29 20.09 -19.96
N THR A 391 3.53 20.59 -19.87
CA THR A 391 4.15 21.37 -20.95
C THR A 391 4.34 20.54 -22.24
N GLN A 392 4.75 19.28 -22.10
CA GLN A 392 4.85 18.38 -23.25
C GLN A 392 3.49 18.09 -23.89
N TYR A 393 2.44 17.92 -23.08
CA TYR A 393 1.08 17.72 -23.56
C TYR A 393 0.56 18.98 -24.27
N ALA A 394 0.79 20.16 -23.72
CA ALA A 394 0.49 21.43 -24.38
C ALA A 394 1.20 21.57 -25.74
N SER A 395 2.49 21.22 -25.80
CA SER A 395 3.27 21.26 -27.04
C SER A 395 2.68 20.33 -28.11
N ILE A 396 2.39 19.07 -27.78
CA ILE A 396 1.84 18.13 -28.78
C ILE A 396 0.43 18.55 -29.24
N LEU A 397 -0.37 19.15 -28.37
CA LEU A 397 -1.67 19.72 -28.74
C LEU A 397 -1.50 20.88 -29.73
N LYS A 398 -0.64 21.85 -29.42
CA LYS A 398 -0.35 23.02 -30.28
C LYS A 398 0.24 22.60 -31.62
N ASP A 399 1.21 21.70 -31.61
CA ASP A 399 1.86 21.17 -32.82
C ASP A 399 0.87 20.47 -33.75
N ASN A 400 -0.27 20.02 -33.24
CA ASN A 400 -1.29 19.32 -34.01
C ASN A 400 -2.58 20.13 -34.22
N LEU A 401 -2.58 21.41 -33.83
CA LEU A 401 -3.66 22.34 -34.15
C LEU A 401 -3.84 22.42 -35.67
N ASN A 402 -5.10 22.42 -36.13
CA ASN A 402 -5.47 22.47 -37.54
C ASN A 402 -4.96 21.32 -38.44
N LYS A 403 -4.46 20.22 -37.87
CA LYS A 403 -4.04 19.04 -38.64
C LYS A 403 -5.17 18.00 -38.78
N PRO A 404 -5.43 17.44 -39.98
CA PRO A 404 -6.48 16.44 -40.20
C PRO A 404 -6.33 15.16 -39.35
N ASP A 405 -5.09 14.80 -39.00
CA ASP A 405 -4.71 13.64 -38.19
C ASP A 405 -4.32 14.02 -36.75
N GLY A 406 -4.61 15.26 -36.33
CA GLY A 406 -4.15 15.80 -35.06
C GLY A 406 -4.55 14.97 -33.83
N ASN A 407 -5.81 14.53 -33.75
CA ASN A 407 -6.28 13.68 -32.66
C ASN A 407 -5.51 12.35 -32.59
N ALA A 408 -5.28 11.70 -33.74
CA ALA A 408 -4.56 10.43 -33.79
C ALA A 408 -3.08 10.60 -33.38
N ASN A 409 -2.46 11.73 -33.72
CA ASN A 409 -1.08 12.04 -33.33
C ASN A 409 -0.96 12.29 -31.83
N VAL A 410 -1.91 13.03 -31.24
CA VAL A 410 -1.95 13.29 -29.78
C VAL A 410 -2.25 11.99 -29.01
N GLU A 411 -3.23 11.20 -29.45
CA GLU A 411 -3.57 9.90 -28.83
C GLU A 411 -2.39 8.91 -28.89
N LYS A 412 -1.65 8.90 -30.00
CA LYS A 412 -0.43 8.11 -30.11
C LYS A 412 0.66 8.59 -29.15
N TRP A 413 0.83 9.91 -29.00
CA TRP A 413 1.76 10.45 -28.02
C TRP A 413 1.35 10.05 -26.59
N LEU A 414 0.06 10.14 -26.25
CA LEU A 414 -0.48 9.67 -24.97
C LEU A 414 -0.21 8.17 -24.75
N GLU A 415 -0.41 7.33 -25.77
CA GLU A 415 -0.08 5.90 -25.73
C GLU A 415 1.43 5.67 -25.50
N ASP A 416 2.30 6.42 -26.18
CA ASP A 416 3.74 6.38 -26.00
C ASP A 416 4.17 6.84 -24.59
N GLN A 417 3.40 7.73 -23.94
CA GLN A 417 3.56 8.09 -22.52
C GLN A 417 2.97 7.04 -21.55
N GLY A 418 2.36 5.96 -22.05
CA GLY A 418 1.74 4.90 -21.24
C GLY A 418 0.27 5.11 -20.89
N TYR A 419 -0.38 6.12 -21.49
CA TYR A 419 -1.78 6.49 -21.28
C TYR A 419 -2.59 6.28 -22.55
N SER A 420 -3.08 5.05 -22.77
CA SER A 420 -4.01 4.78 -23.88
C SER A 420 -5.39 5.39 -23.59
N THR A 421 -5.53 6.68 -23.92
CA THR A 421 -6.74 7.49 -23.72
C THR A 421 -6.94 8.49 -24.86
N THR A 422 -8.06 9.23 -24.83
CA THR A 422 -8.39 10.30 -25.79
C THR A 422 -8.38 11.68 -25.11
N ILE A 423 -8.23 12.75 -25.89
CA ILE A 423 -8.28 14.14 -25.41
C ILE A 423 -9.64 14.40 -24.72
N ASP A 424 -10.72 13.94 -25.32
CA ASP A 424 -12.08 14.05 -24.78
C ASP A 424 -12.22 13.42 -23.39
N ALA A 425 -11.69 12.19 -23.25
CA ALA A 425 -11.75 11.47 -21.98
C ALA A 425 -10.93 12.16 -20.89
N ILE A 426 -9.82 12.83 -21.25
CA ILE A 426 -8.99 13.62 -20.33
C ILE A 426 -9.81 14.80 -19.80
N TYR A 427 -10.45 15.58 -20.68
CA TYR A 427 -11.28 16.70 -20.24
C TYR A 427 -12.47 16.26 -19.38
N GLN A 428 -13.17 15.19 -19.77
CA GLN A 428 -14.27 14.62 -18.99
C GLN A 428 -13.81 14.10 -17.62
N ALA A 429 -12.62 13.50 -17.56
CA ALA A 429 -12.03 13.05 -16.30
C ALA A 429 -11.68 14.24 -15.38
N TRP A 430 -11.19 15.34 -15.95
CA TRP A 430 -10.94 16.59 -15.25
C TRP A 430 -12.23 17.21 -14.70
N GLU A 431 -13.26 17.40 -15.53
CA GLU A 431 -14.55 17.96 -15.10
C GLU A 431 -15.15 17.15 -13.95
N LYS A 432 -15.06 15.83 -14.03
CA LYS A 432 -15.50 14.97 -12.94
C LYS A 432 -14.67 15.16 -11.68
N MET A 433 -13.35 15.22 -11.81
CA MET A 433 -12.44 15.32 -10.68
C MET A 433 -12.58 16.66 -9.95
N ILE A 434 -12.61 17.78 -10.67
CA ILE A 434 -12.74 19.11 -10.05
C ILE A 434 -14.07 19.26 -9.31
N ASN A 435 -15.14 18.61 -9.76
CA ASN A 435 -16.47 18.74 -9.15
C ASN A 435 -16.73 17.80 -7.97
N SER A 436 -15.89 16.77 -7.77
CA SER A 436 -16.16 15.70 -6.80
C SER A 436 -14.96 15.28 -5.95
N ASN A 437 -13.75 15.75 -6.27
CA ASN A 437 -12.55 15.42 -5.52
C ASN A 437 -11.88 16.67 -4.94
N LEU A 438 -11.98 16.77 -3.61
CA LEU A 438 -11.42 17.87 -2.84
C LEU A 438 -9.88 17.88 -2.84
N ASP A 439 -9.22 16.74 -3.12
CA ASP A 439 -7.76 16.63 -3.20
C ASP A 439 -7.14 17.58 -4.25
N THR A 440 -7.95 17.99 -5.23
CA THR A 440 -7.53 18.96 -6.25
C THR A 440 -7.24 20.34 -5.65
N PHE A 441 -7.77 20.60 -4.45
CA PHE A 441 -7.62 21.85 -3.71
C PHE A 441 -6.77 21.69 -2.45
N ASP A 442 -5.95 20.63 -2.37
CA ASP A 442 -5.04 20.39 -1.25
C ASP A 442 -4.11 21.59 -1.02
N SER A 443 -4.32 22.29 0.09
CA SER A 443 -3.48 23.40 0.51
C SER A 443 -3.80 23.95 1.90
N VAL A 444 -2.94 24.87 2.34
CA VAL A 444 -3.14 25.75 3.49
C VAL A 444 -3.52 27.15 2.96
N TYR A 445 -4.75 27.56 3.25
CA TYR A 445 -5.32 28.82 2.79
C TYR A 445 -5.24 29.87 3.90
N ALA A 446 -4.64 31.01 3.56
CA ALA A 446 -4.74 32.22 4.35
C ALA A 446 -6.03 32.95 3.97
N THR A 447 -6.88 33.20 4.97
CA THR A 447 -8.24 33.70 4.77
C THR A 447 -8.38 35.16 5.19
N LEU A 448 -9.26 35.88 4.51
CA LEU A 448 -9.79 37.18 4.88
C LEU A 448 -11.29 37.03 5.15
N VAL A 449 -11.77 37.45 6.32
CA VAL A 449 -13.20 37.49 6.69
C VAL A 449 -13.55 38.92 7.10
N ASP A 450 -14.61 39.50 6.52
CA ASP A 450 -15.06 40.86 6.81
C ASP A 450 -13.93 41.91 6.72
N LYS A 451 -13.08 41.79 5.69
CA LYS A 451 -11.91 42.65 5.44
C LYS A 451 -10.82 42.59 6.53
N LYS A 452 -10.84 41.57 7.37
CA LYS A 452 -9.82 41.30 8.40
C LYS A 452 -9.23 39.91 8.23
N ALA A 453 -8.02 39.69 8.75
CA ALA A 453 -7.42 38.37 8.78
C ALA A 453 -8.39 37.36 9.42
N GLY A 454 -8.69 36.31 8.68
CA GLY A 454 -9.62 35.23 9.05
C GLY A 454 -8.88 33.97 9.51
N PRO A 455 -9.62 32.87 9.73
CA PRO A 455 -9.01 31.62 10.17
C PRO A 455 -8.20 30.95 9.06
N THR A 456 -7.20 30.15 9.42
CA THR A 456 -6.51 29.28 8.47
C THR A 456 -7.42 28.12 8.09
N VAL A 457 -7.65 27.92 6.80
CA VAL A 457 -8.39 26.76 6.29
C VAL A 457 -7.38 25.80 5.67
N VAL A 458 -7.42 24.52 6.05
CA VAL A 458 -6.58 23.48 5.45
C VAL A 458 -7.47 22.48 4.75
N ILE A 459 -7.11 22.17 3.51
CA ILE A 459 -7.66 21.05 2.75
C ILE A 459 -6.49 20.10 2.49
N GLN A 460 -6.61 18.85 2.90
CA GLN A 460 -5.56 17.86 2.65
C GLN A 460 -6.14 16.44 2.69
N LYS A 461 -5.81 15.60 1.70
CA LYS A 461 -6.21 14.17 1.68
C LYS A 461 -7.72 13.98 1.87
N GLY A 462 -8.50 14.83 1.24
CA GLY A 462 -9.96 14.85 1.31
C GLY A 462 -10.54 15.34 2.65
N GLY A 463 -9.71 15.76 3.61
CA GLY A 463 -10.14 16.35 4.88
C GLY A 463 -10.17 17.89 4.83
N VAL A 464 -10.91 18.49 5.76
CA VAL A 464 -10.98 19.95 5.97
C VAL A 464 -10.74 20.27 7.43
N SER A 465 -9.89 21.24 7.72
CA SER A 465 -9.73 21.80 9.07
C SER A 465 -9.72 23.33 9.05
N VAL A 466 -10.15 23.94 10.16
CA VAL A 466 -10.19 25.39 10.35
C VAL A 466 -9.49 25.72 11.67
N ASN A 467 -8.43 26.54 11.63
CA ASN A 467 -7.52 26.79 12.75
C ASN A 467 -7.03 25.51 13.45
N GLY A 468 -6.68 24.49 12.65
CA GLY A 468 -6.22 23.19 13.13
C GLY A 468 -7.32 22.23 13.57
N LYS A 469 -8.56 22.67 13.78
CA LYS A 469 -9.66 21.80 14.16
C LYS A 469 -10.33 21.16 12.95
N ALA A 470 -10.42 19.83 12.92
CA ALA A 470 -11.12 19.10 11.85
C ALA A 470 -12.61 19.49 11.78
N ILE A 471 -13.10 19.69 10.55
CA ILE A 471 -14.51 19.97 10.26
C ILE A 471 -15.26 18.65 10.10
N VAL A 472 -16.37 18.51 10.83
CA VAL A 472 -17.26 17.35 10.75
C VAL A 472 -18.45 17.67 9.85
N GLY A 473 -18.88 16.70 9.05
CA GLY A 473 -20.11 16.81 8.25
C GLY A 473 -20.03 17.80 7.09
N PHE A 474 -18.84 18.16 6.61
CA PHE A 474 -18.73 18.99 5.41
C PHE A 474 -19.20 18.25 4.16
N THR A 475 -19.63 19.01 3.16
CA THR A 475 -20.01 18.52 1.83
C THR A 475 -19.20 19.24 0.77
N TYR A 476 -18.88 18.52 -0.30
CA TYR A 476 -18.21 19.08 -1.46
C TYR A 476 -18.89 18.62 -2.74
N SER A 477 -19.39 19.56 -3.52
CA SER A 477 -20.02 19.30 -4.82
C SER A 477 -20.01 20.55 -5.67
N ALA A 478 -19.80 20.41 -6.99
CA ALA A 478 -19.85 21.53 -7.93
C ALA A 478 -18.97 22.70 -7.45
N SER A 479 -17.72 22.39 -7.12
CA SER A 479 -16.73 23.33 -6.61
C SER A 479 -17.11 24.08 -5.32
N THR A 480 -18.18 23.66 -4.64
CA THR A 480 -18.67 24.32 -3.43
C THR A 480 -18.39 23.44 -2.22
N LEU A 481 -17.55 23.92 -1.32
CA LEU A 481 -17.28 23.34 0.00
C LEU A 481 -18.20 24.00 1.03
N SER A 482 -18.95 23.20 1.79
CA SER A 482 -19.89 23.72 2.79
C SER A 482 -19.89 22.91 4.08
N TRP A 483 -20.02 23.58 5.22
CA TRP A 483 -20.21 22.95 6.54
C TRP A 483 -21.06 23.85 7.45
N ASN A 484 -21.63 23.25 8.50
CA ASN A 484 -22.52 23.95 9.43
C ASN A 484 -22.04 23.83 10.89
N ALA A 485 -22.21 24.90 11.67
CA ALA A 485 -21.97 24.92 13.10
C ALA A 485 -22.95 24.00 13.87
N SER A 486 -24.12 23.67 13.29
CA SER A 486 -25.07 22.70 13.86
C SER A 486 -24.49 21.29 13.98
N ASP A 487 -23.48 20.96 13.18
CA ASP A 487 -22.83 19.64 13.15
C ASP A 487 -21.69 19.53 14.18
N GLY A 488 -21.60 20.49 15.11
CA GLY A 488 -20.56 20.53 16.15
C GLY A 488 -19.34 21.39 15.83
N ASN A 489 -19.35 22.09 14.68
CA ASN A 489 -18.25 22.96 14.25
C ASN A 489 -18.30 24.35 14.94
N ALA A 490 -17.15 25.02 15.05
CA ALA A 490 -17.05 26.37 15.63
C ALA A 490 -17.56 27.49 14.69
N SER A 491 -17.79 27.15 13.43
CA SER A 491 -18.22 28.05 12.36
C SER A 491 -19.05 27.32 11.33
N SER A 492 -19.66 28.09 10.43
CA SER A 492 -20.26 27.59 9.20
C SER A 492 -19.63 28.32 8.02
N ALA A 493 -19.60 27.66 6.87
CA ALA A 493 -19.19 28.32 5.63
C ALA A 493 -19.85 27.71 4.40
N VAL A 494 -19.89 28.52 3.35
CA VAL A 494 -20.16 28.11 1.97
C VAL A 494 -19.08 28.79 1.13
N LEU A 495 -18.11 28.00 0.68
CA LEU A 495 -16.91 28.45 -0.03
C LEU A 495 -16.93 27.88 -1.45
N HIS A 496 -16.85 28.77 -2.44
CA HIS A 496 -16.64 28.42 -3.83
C HIS A 496 -15.13 28.32 -4.09
N LEU A 497 -14.65 27.10 -4.32
CA LEU A 497 -13.26 26.81 -4.64
C LEU A 497 -13.04 26.97 -6.14
N GLN A 498 -11.97 27.64 -6.54
CA GLN A 498 -11.65 27.84 -7.96
C GLN A 498 -10.13 27.85 -8.19
N VAL A 499 -9.72 27.45 -9.39
CA VAL A 499 -8.32 27.53 -9.84
C VAL A 499 -8.31 27.92 -11.31
N LEU A 500 -7.76 29.10 -11.63
CA LEU A 500 -7.62 29.64 -12.99
C LEU A 500 -8.90 29.67 -13.86
N THR A 501 -10.05 29.30 -13.30
CA THR A 501 -11.35 29.27 -13.94
C THR A 501 -12.38 29.95 -13.07
N ASP A 502 -13.39 30.55 -13.69
CA ASP A 502 -14.59 31.00 -13.00
C ASP A 502 -15.57 29.84 -12.74
N ASP A 503 -16.71 30.15 -12.13
CA ASP A 503 -17.78 29.17 -11.83
C ASP A 503 -18.34 28.46 -13.08
N ASP A 504 -18.18 29.06 -14.26
CA ASP A 504 -18.62 28.52 -15.54
C ASP A 504 -17.50 27.74 -16.27
N GLY A 505 -16.33 27.59 -15.65
CA GLY A 505 -15.17 26.89 -16.21
C GLY A 505 -14.41 27.69 -17.28
N LYS A 506 -14.62 29.01 -17.37
CA LYS A 506 -13.89 29.88 -18.31
C LYS A 506 -12.57 30.36 -17.69
N PRO A 507 -11.51 30.54 -18.48
CA PRO A 507 -10.23 31.03 -17.96
C PRO A 507 -10.34 32.39 -17.26
N LEU A 508 -9.63 32.53 -16.14
CA LEU A 508 -9.49 33.80 -15.43
C LEU A 508 -8.56 34.77 -16.18
N PRO A 509 -8.67 36.10 -15.93
CA PRO A 509 -7.79 37.10 -16.54
C PRO A 509 -6.29 36.83 -16.29
N PRO A 510 -5.38 37.25 -17.20
CA PRO A 510 -3.94 36.99 -17.08
C PRO A 510 -3.27 37.49 -15.78
N ASP A 511 -3.84 38.49 -15.11
CA ASP A 511 -3.32 39.05 -13.85
C ASP A 511 -3.91 38.40 -12.59
N ALA A 512 -4.65 37.29 -12.73
CA ALA A 512 -5.21 36.53 -11.62
C ALA A 512 -4.16 35.70 -10.86
N TYR A 513 -4.45 35.38 -9.61
CA TYR A 513 -3.66 34.42 -8.84
C TYR A 513 -3.74 33.00 -9.43
N ILE A 514 -2.58 32.37 -9.63
CA ILE A 514 -2.43 31.13 -10.41
C ILE A 514 -2.71 29.85 -9.61
N GLY A 515 -2.79 29.93 -8.27
CA GLY A 515 -3.04 28.77 -7.42
C GLY A 515 -4.50 28.62 -6.97
N PRO A 516 -4.80 27.55 -6.21
CA PRO A 516 -6.05 27.38 -5.50
C PRO A 516 -6.45 28.59 -4.67
N GLN A 517 -7.71 28.99 -4.83
CA GLN A 517 -8.31 30.08 -4.10
C GLN A 517 -9.79 29.80 -3.85
N PHE A 518 -10.38 30.54 -2.93
CA PHE A 518 -11.81 30.50 -2.69
C PHE A 518 -12.39 31.87 -2.41
N TYR A 519 -13.70 31.98 -2.60
CA TYR A 519 -14.50 33.09 -2.11
C TYR A 519 -15.85 32.55 -1.62
N GLY A 520 -16.52 33.29 -0.75
CA GLY A 520 -17.86 32.92 -0.31
C GLY A 520 -18.22 33.55 1.01
N ILE A 521 -18.96 32.81 1.82
CA ILE A 521 -19.45 33.28 3.12
C ILE A 521 -18.91 32.41 4.25
N TYR A 522 -18.47 33.07 5.32
CA TYR A 522 -18.00 32.46 6.56
C TYR A 522 -18.60 33.19 7.76
N TRP A 523 -19.08 32.44 8.75
CA TRP A 523 -19.57 33.01 10.00
C TRP A 523 -19.35 32.09 11.20
N ALA A 524 -19.08 32.68 12.36
CA ALA A 524 -18.95 31.94 13.62
C ALA A 524 -20.31 31.36 14.06
N LYS A 525 -20.28 30.32 14.91
CA LYS A 525 -21.47 29.59 15.39
C LYS A 525 -22.63 30.49 15.85
N ASP A 526 -22.31 31.59 16.54
CA ASP A 526 -23.31 32.50 17.12
C ASP A 526 -23.50 33.79 16.30
N ALA A 527 -22.88 33.89 15.12
CA ALA A 527 -23.01 35.04 14.23
C ALA A 527 -24.14 34.83 13.21
N SER A 528 -24.75 35.93 12.77
CA SER A 528 -25.74 35.91 11.68
C SER A 528 -25.08 35.53 10.35
N LYS A 529 -25.75 34.67 9.56
CA LYS A 529 -25.31 34.32 8.20
C LYS A 529 -25.18 35.59 7.34
N PRO A 530 -24.01 35.83 6.71
CA PRO A 530 -23.81 36.95 5.79
C PRO A 530 -24.73 36.88 4.56
N SER A 531 -25.17 38.03 4.06
CA SER A 531 -26.03 38.14 2.87
C SER A 531 -25.25 38.23 1.56
N SER A 532 -23.93 38.44 1.62
CA SER A 532 -23.02 38.54 0.48
C SER A 532 -21.65 37.98 0.84
N THR A 533 -20.83 37.71 -0.16
CA THR A 533 -19.43 37.27 0.00
C THR A 533 -18.69 38.12 1.02
N ASN A 534 -18.20 37.49 2.07
CA ASN A 534 -17.40 38.12 3.11
C ASN A 534 -16.08 37.39 3.39
N ALA A 535 -15.88 36.22 2.78
CA ALA A 535 -14.71 35.38 2.96
C ALA A 535 -13.95 35.21 1.63
N TYR A 536 -12.63 35.35 1.68
CA TYR A 536 -11.71 35.10 0.57
C TYR A 536 -10.49 34.32 1.07
N GLY A 537 -9.98 33.39 0.29
CA GLY A 537 -8.79 32.62 0.66
C GLY A 537 -7.91 32.30 -0.53
N LYS A 538 -6.59 32.27 -0.30
CA LYS A 538 -5.57 31.79 -1.25
C LYS A 538 -4.35 31.29 -0.48
N ILE A 539 -3.46 30.57 -1.16
CA ILE A 539 -2.26 30.01 -0.53
C ILE A 539 -1.25 31.12 -0.22
N GLY A 540 -0.64 31.03 0.96
CA GLY A 540 0.45 31.90 1.42
C GLY A 540 -0.04 33.06 2.28
N VAL A 541 -0.38 34.19 1.66
CA VAL A 541 -0.73 35.44 2.37
C VAL A 541 -2.20 35.77 2.18
N ALA A 542 -2.85 36.17 3.27
CA ALA A 542 -4.25 36.57 3.26
C ALA A 542 -4.49 37.63 2.18
N PRO A 543 -5.61 37.57 1.44
CA PRO A 543 -6.00 38.63 0.52
C PRO A 543 -5.98 40.00 1.24
N GLY A 544 -5.64 41.08 0.52
CA GLY A 544 -5.68 42.43 1.09
C GLY A 544 -7.09 42.79 1.58
N PRO A 545 -7.26 43.80 2.46
CA PRO A 545 -8.55 44.15 3.06
C PRO A 545 -9.62 44.56 2.05
N ASP A 546 -9.25 44.86 0.81
CA ASP A 546 -10.18 45.08 -0.30
C ASP A 546 -9.66 44.31 -1.52
N PRO A 547 -9.87 42.98 -1.60
CA PRO A 547 -9.21 42.14 -2.59
C PRO A 547 -9.73 42.36 -4.02
N GLY A 548 -10.75 43.21 -4.18
CA GLY A 548 -11.54 43.33 -5.41
C GLY A 548 -12.52 42.16 -5.58
N PRO A 549 -13.29 42.14 -6.68
CA PRO A 549 -14.06 40.96 -7.04
C PRO A 549 -13.12 39.77 -7.31
N PRO A 550 -13.56 38.51 -7.09
CA PRO A 550 -12.80 37.35 -7.52
C PRO A 550 -12.55 37.42 -9.04
N PRO A 551 -11.40 36.94 -9.53
CA PRO A 551 -10.34 36.27 -8.78
C PRO A 551 -9.40 37.21 -8.02
N VAL A 552 -8.81 36.72 -6.93
CA VAL A 552 -7.89 37.51 -6.10
C VAL A 552 -6.59 37.75 -6.88
N LYS A 553 -6.06 38.98 -6.84
CA LYS A 553 -4.76 39.31 -7.47
C LYS A 553 -3.57 38.70 -6.72
N PRO A 554 -2.44 38.44 -7.41
CA PRO A 554 -1.16 38.11 -6.76
C PRO A 554 -0.76 39.17 -5.72
N THR A 555 -0.10 38.74 -4.65
CA THR A 555 0.37 39.68 -3.62
C THR A 555 1.59 40.43 -4.14
N PRO A 556 1.60 41.78 -4.16
CA PRO A 556 2.72 42.56 -4.67
C PRO A 556 3.96 42.41 -3.78
N LEU A 557 5.15 42.54 -4.38
CA LEU A 557 6.43 42.41 -3.65
C LEU A 557 6.55 43.43 -2.51
N SER A 558 5.95 44.61 -2.65
CA SER A 558 5.94 45.65 -1.63
C SER A 558 5.27 45.23 -0.31
N THR A 559 4.41 44.21 -0.32
CA THR A 559 3.86 43.60 0.91
C THR A 559 4.96 42.99 1.79
N PHE A 560 6.07 42.57 1.20
CA PHE A 560 7.22 41.97 1.86
C PHE A 560 8.35 42.98 2.10
N TYR A 561 8.04 44.28 2.12
CA TYR A 561 8.99 45.33 2.52
C TYR A 561 9.53 45.06 3.93
N ASP A 562 10.80 44.70 4.04
CA ASP A 562 11.51 44.58 5.32
C ASP A 562 13.03 44.36 5.14
N ASN A 563 13.76 44.37 6.26
CA ASN A 563 15.15 43.94 6.39
C ASN A 563 15.21 42.52 6.97
N TYR A 564 15.60 41.56 6.14
CA TYR A 564 15.67 40.15 6.49
C TYR A 564 17.09 39.78 6.92
N GLN A 565 17.23 39.25 8.13
CA GLN A 565 18.42 38.50 8.47
C GLN A 565 18.35 37.15 7.76
N THR A 566 19.36 36.84 6.97
CA THR A 566 19.39 35.58 6.20
C THR A 566 20.32 34.55 6.84
N TYR A 567 20.07 33.30 6.48
CA TYR A 567 20.80 32.13 6.91
C TYR A 567 21.01 31.22 5.70
N LEU A 568 22.24 30.73 5.52
CA LEU A 568 22.61 29.83 4.44
C LEU A 568 23.16 28.52 5.02
N LYS A 569 22.77 27.38 4.46
CA LYS A 569 23.31 26.08 4.88
C LYS A 569 24.79 25.95 4.48
N ASP A 570 25.61 25.55 5.44
CA ASP A 570 27.00 25.16 5.19
C ASP A 570 27.11 23.74 4.61
N ALA A 571 28.33 23.26 4.37
CA ALA A 571 28.59 21.93 3.83
C ALA A 571 28.14 20.77 4.74
N THR A 572 27.85 21.04 6.02
CA THR A 572 27.31 20.06 6.98
C THR A 572 25.78 20.05 7.00
N GLY A 573 25.14 20.97 6.26
CA GLY A 573 23.69 21.09 6.15
C GLY A 573 23.04 21.96 7.22
N LYS A 574 23.81 22.64 8.08
CA LYS A 574 23.30 23.52 9.14
C LYS A 574 23.23 24.97 8.70
N TYR A 575 22.16 25.67 9.11
CA TYR A 575 22.00 27.10 8.84
C TYR A 575 23.00 27.95 9.61
N GLN A 576 23.81 28.73 8.88
CA GLN A 576 24.69 29.75 9.43
C GLN A 576 24.18 31.13 9.08
N LYS A 577 24.37 32.09 9.98
CA LYS A 577 24.01 33.49 9.75
C LYS A 577 24.78 34.02 8.53
N ASP A 578 24.07 34.58 7.56
CA ASP A 578 24.63 35.16 6.34
C ASP A 578 24.30 36.68 6.26
N SER A 579 24.42 37.25 5.07
CA SER A 579 24.20 38.66 4.74
C SER A 579 22.74 39.08 4.97
N THR A 580 22.47 40.37 4.89
CA THR A 580 21.09 40.89 4.94
C THR A 580 20.50 40.93 3.53
N LEU A 581 19.23 40.53 3.41
CA LEU A 581 18.40 40.79 2.24
C LEU A 581 17.42 41.92 2.60
N VAL A 582 17.33 42.94 1.76
CA VAL A 582 16.41 44.07 1.98
C VAL A 582 15.49 44.18 0.79
N VAL A 583 14.18 44.12 1.05
CA VAL A 583 13.15 44.52 0.08
C VAL A 583 12.75 45.93 0.46
N ALA A 584 13.01 46.92 -0.40
CA ALA A 584 12.69 48.31 -0.13
C ALA A 584 11.25 48.67 -0.50
N ALA A 585 10.71 49.71 0.14
CA ALA A 585 9.36 50.17 -0.08
C ALA A 585 9.29 50.79 -1.48
N GLY A 586 8.31 50.38 -2.27
CA GLY A 586 8.06 50.86 -3.62
C GLY A 586 6.57 50.87 -3.95
N SER A 587 6.19 51.54 -5.03
CA SER A 587 4.86 51.42 -5.62
C SER A 587 4.81 50.22 -6.58
N GLY A 588 3.98 49.22 -6.32
CA GLY A 588 3.78 48.08 -7.24
C GLY A 588 4.97 47.09 -7.29
N THR A 589 5.42 46.74 -8.49
CA THR A 589 6.58 45.85 -8.75
C THR A 589 7.93 46.55 -8.62
N ASP A 590 7.94 47.88 -8.39
CA ASP A 590 9.14 48.72 -8.42
C ASP A 590 9.97 48.69 -7.11
N SER A 591 9.79 47.65 -6.29
CA SER A 591 10.62 47.46 -5.09
C SER A 591 12.06 47.17 -5.48
N THR A 592 13.02 47.86 -4.87
CA THR A 592 14.44 47.50 -5.02
C THR A 592 14.78 46.39 -4.04
N VAL A 593 15.45 45.34 -4.52
CA VAL A 593 15.94 44.25 -3.66
C VAL A 593 17.46 44.33 -3.59
N THR A 594 18.01 44.32 -2.37
CA THR A 594 19.45 44.25 -2.15
C THR A 594 19.82 43.02 -1.35
N TYR A 595 20.95 42.39 -1.68
CA TYR A 595 21.51 41.27 -0.94
C TYR A 595 23.00 41.51 -0.67
N GLY A 596 23.40 41.45 0.60
CA GLY A 596 24.78 41.78 1.00
C GLY A 596 25.20 43.21 0.63
N GLY A 597 24.25 44.14 0.66
CA GLY A 597 24.47 45.55 0.32
C GLY A 597 24.57 45.85 -1.19
N LYS A 598 24.40 44.85 -2.07
CA LYS A 598 24.34 45.05 -3.53
C LYS A 598 22.92 44.89 -4.05
N THR A 599 22.50 45.77 -4.96
CA THR A 599 21.22 45.65 -5.66
C THR A 599 21.19 44.45 -6.58
N ILE A 600 20.17 43.61 -6.42
CA ILE A 600 19.88 42.50 -7.34
C ILE A 600 19.37 43.10 -8.66
N GLN A 601 20.09 42.80 -9.74
CA GLN A 601 19.76 43.26 -11.09
C GLN A 601 18.81 42.26 -11.75
N LYS A 602 17.80 42.79 -12.46
CA LYS A 602 16.87 41.99 -13.29
C LYS A 602 16.27 40.78 -12.55
N PHE A 603 15.90 40.95 -11.29
CA PHE A 603 15.13 39.93 -10.62
C PHE A 603 13.74 39.82 -11.28
N VAL A 604 13.13 38.65 -11.16
CA VAL A 604 11.75 38.38 -11.53
C VAL A 604 10.97 38.09 -10.27
N TYR A 605 9.75 38.60 -10.19
CA TYR A 605 8.86 38.35 -9.08
C TYR A 605 7.48 37.94 -9.59
N SER A 606 7.09 36.71 -9.31
CA SER A 606 5.76 36.20 -9.66
C SER A 606 5.23 35.35 -8.54
N ASN A 607 3.93 35.53 -8.27
CA ASN A 607 3.20 34.79 -7.25
C ASN A 607 4.02 34.63 -5.95
N GLN A 608 4.53 35.72 -5.34
CA GLN A 608 5.37 35.77 -4.12
C GLN A 608 6.68 34.94 -4.11
N THR A 609 7.13 34.51 -5.26
CA THR A 609 8.48 33.97 -5.46
C THR A 609 9.33 35.00 -6.17
N LEU A 610 10.50 35.29 -5.59
CA LEU A 610 11.52 36.17 -6.14
C LEU A 610 12.67 35.32 -6.65
N SER A 611 13.04 35.51 -7.91
CA SER A 611 14.11 34.77 -8.57
C SER A 611 15.09 35.70 -9.28
N TRP A 612 16.37 35.34 -9.26
CA TRP A 612 17.42 36.11 -9.94
C TRP A 612 18.55 35.19 -10.40
N SER A 613 19.31 35.63 -11.40
CA SER A 613 20.39 34.85 -11.99
C SER A 613 21.73 35.57 -11.90
N ALA A 614 22.79 34.82 -11.58
CA ALA A 614 24.16 35.31 -11.68
C ALA A 614 24.55 35.69 -13.13
N ALA A 615 23.90 35.10 -14.13
CA ALA A 615 24.11 35.44 -15.54
C ALA A 615 23.70 36.89 -15.87
N ASP A 616 22.81 37.49 -15.07
CA ASP A 616 22.35 38.87 -15.22
C ASP A 616 23.25 39.90 -14.51
N GLY A 617 24.46 39.49 -14.11
CA GLY A 617 25.43 40.35 -13.42
C GLY A 617 25.27 40.37 -11.90
N ASN A 618 24.48 39.45 -11.34
CA ASN A 618 24.38 39.25 -9.90
C ASN A 618 25.54 38.40 -9.37
N ASN A 619 25.90 38.55 -8.08
CA ASN A 619 26.94 37.72 -7.47
C ASN A 619 26.53 36.23 -7.38
N THR A 620 25.23 35.96 -7.36
CA THR A 620 24.62 34.66 -7.05
C THR A 620 23.37 34.51 -7.88
N SER A 621 22.90 33.28 -8.04
CA SER A 621 21.53 33.00 -8.45
C SER A 621 20.71 32.61 -7.22
N GLY A 622 19.41 32.83 -7.25
CA GLY A 622 18.53 32.41 -6.18
C GLY A 622 17.06 32.40 -6.56
N SER A 623 16.28 31.70 -5.75
CA SER A 623 14.83 31.59 -5.88
C SER A 623 14.25 31.42 -4.47
N ILE A 624 13.58 32.45 -3.96
CA ILE A 624 13.02 32.48 -2.60
C ILE A 624 11.53 32.74 -2.65
N SER A 625 10.78 32.05 -1.79
CA SER A 625 9.33 32.24 -1.66
C SER A 625 9.03 32.92 -0.34
N PHE A 626 8.31 34.05 -0.40
CA PHE A 626 7.90 34.78 0.77
C PHE A 626 6.65 34.18 1.42
N TYR A 627 6.60 34.30 2.74
CA TYR A 627 5.54 33.86 3.62
C TYR A 627 5.42 34.83 4.80
N VAL A 628 4.24 34.91 5.44
CA VAL A 628 4.04 35.72 6.65
C VAL A 628 3.70 34.79 7.80
N ASN A 629 4.58 34.73 8.81
CA ASN A 629 4.31 34.00 10.03
C ASN A 629 3.26 34.76 10.85
N THR A 630 2.01 34.33 10.71
CA THR A 630 0.84 34.90 11.40
C THR A 630 0.50 34.17 12.70
N ASN A 631 1.00 32.94 12.87
CA ASN A 631 0.79 32.08 14.05
C ASN A 631 2.14 31.53 14.54
N PRO A 632 2.90 32.28 15.35
CA PRO A 632 4.18 31.84 15.85
C PRO A 632 4.10 30.52 16.63
N THR A 633 5.04 29.61 16.38
CA THR A 633 5.16 28.30 17.05
C THR A 633 6.37 28.30 17.99
N GLN A 634 6.55 27.23 18.78
CA GLN A 634 7.75 27.09 19.63
C GLN A 634 9.03 27.00 18.80
N THR A 635 8.96 26.38 17.62
CA THR A 635 10.08 26.20 16.68
C THR A 635 10.27 27.41 15.75
N ASN A 636 9.24 28.25 15.58
CA ASN A 636 9.24 29.50 14.81
C ASN A 636 8.52 30.65 15.55
N PRO A 637 9.14 31.21 16.62
CA PRO A 637 8.48 32.16 17.51
C PRO A 637 8.41 33.58 16.97
N THR A 638 9.05 33.89 15.83
CA THR A 638 9.14 35.26 15.31
C THR A 638 7.99 35.55 14.33
N PRO A 639 6.99 36.38 14.70
CA PRO A 639 5.95 36.79 13.75
C PRO A 639 6.50 37.72 12.67
N GLY A 640 5.81 37.76 11.53
CA GLY A 640 6.09 38.68 10.43
C GLY A 640 6.65 38.01 9.18
N ASN A 641 7.22 38.81 8.27
CA ASN A 641 7.67 38.34 6.97
C ASN A 641 8.87 37.38 7.09
N GLN A 642 8.80 36.28 6.35
CA GLN A 642 9.84 35.27 6.25
C GLN A 642 9.97 34.82 4.79
N PHE A 643 11.06 34.16 4.46
CA PHE A 643 11.20 33.45 3.19
C PHE A 643 12.05 32.19 3.36
N ALA A 644 11.78 31.20 2.50
CA ALA A 644 12.65 30.06 2.32
C ALA A 644 12.87 29.81 0.82
N GLY A 645 14.01 29.22 0.49
CA GLY A 645 14.32 28.86 -0.88
C GLY A 645 15.77 28.52 -1.08
N LYS A 646 16.27 28.89 -2.26
CA LYS A 646 17.56 28.44 -2.76
C LYS A 646 18.45 29.59 -3.14
N GLN A 647 19.73 29.42 -2.90
CA GLN A 647 20.78 30.30 -3.36
C GLN A 647 21.97 29.45 -3.83
N TRP A 648 22.61 29.85 -4.93
CA TRP A 648 23.81 29.21 -5.44
C TRP A 648 24.75 30.16 -6.16
N ALA A 649 26.02 29.78 -6.22
CA ALA A 649 27.06 30.54 -6.89
C ALA A 649 26.93 30.47 -8.42
N SER A 650 27.52 31.45 -9.11
CA SER A 650 27.61 31.45 -10.57
C SER A 650 28.26 30.17 -11.10
N GLY A 651 27.63 29.53 -12.11
CA GLY A 651 28.11 28.28 -12.70
C GLY A 651 27.85 27.02 -11.86
N ALA A 652 27.31 27.14 -10.64
CA ALA A 652 26.87 25.99 -9.86
C ALA A 652 25.45 25.54 -10.27
N THR A 653 25.14 24.26 -10.04
CA THR A 653 23.78 23.74 -10.15
C THR A 653 22.94 24.16 -8.94
N ALA A 654 21.65 24.42 -9.15
CA ALA A 654 20.73 24.73 -8.07
C ALA A 654 20.64 23.56 -7.07
N PRO A 655 20.62 23.82 -5.75
CA PRO A 655 20.41 22.79 -4.74
C PRO A 655 19.08 22.06 -4.91
N THR A 656 19.03 20.79 -4.49
CA THR A 656 17.80 19.97 -4.54
C THR A 656 16.79 20.32 -3.45
N GLY A 657 17.20 21.00 -2.38
CA GLY A 657 16.32 21.43 -1.29
C GLY A 657 16.62 22.86 -0.85
N SER A 658 15.77 23.40 0.02
CA SER A 658 15.97 24.73 0.61
C SER A 658 17.31 24.79 1.36
N ASN A 659 18.16 25.73 0.97
CA ASN A 659 19.43 26.04 1.62
C ASN A 659 19.53 27.49 2.09
N PHE A 660 18.52 28.31 1.79
CA PHE A 660 18.53 29.74 2.06
C PHE A 660 17.23 30.16 2.75
N PHE A 661 17.35 30.76 3.92
CA PHE A 661 16.23 31.16 4.78
C PHE A 661 16.43 32.62 5.21
N GLY A 662 15.33 33.35 5.40
CA GLY A 662 15.38 34.67 5.99
C GLY A 662 14.13 35.02 6.75
N GLN A 663 14.29 35.83 7.79
CA GLN A 663 13.19 36.35 8.60
C GLN A 663 13.52 37.76 9.08
N ILE A 664 12.50 38.49 9.53
CA ILE A 664 12.68 39.75 10.25
C ILE A 664 13.37 39.44 11.60
N GLY A 665 14.41 40.22 11.94
CA GLY A 665 15.21 39.98 13.14
C GLY A 665 16.02 38.67 13.08
N SER A 666 16.69 38.31 14.17
CA SER A 666 17.48 37.06 14.22
C SER A 666 16.64 35.89 14.72
N SER A 667 16.77 34.73 14.08
CA SER A 667 16.18 33.48 14.53
C SER A 667 17.02 32.84 15.64
N SER A 668 16.37 32.39 16.71
CA SER A 668 16.96 31.52 17.73
C SER A 668 17.00 30.04 17.31
N ASN A 669 16.20 29.64 16.32
CA ASN A 669 16.12 28.30 15.76
C ASN A 669 15.88 28.36 14.24
N PRO A 670 16.91 28.66 13.43
CA PRO A 670 16.76 28.82 11.99
C PRO A 670 16.35 27.52 11.28
N ASP A 671 16.68 26.35 11.83
CA ASP A 671 16.25 25.06 11.27
C ASP A 671 14.72 24.88 11.37
N GLY A 672 14.14 25.15 12.54
CA GLY A 672 12.68 25.09 12.76
C GLY A 672 11.93 26.15 11.96
N ALA A 673 12.34 27.41 12.05
CA ALA A 673 11.72 28.50 11.30
C ALA A 673 11.82 28.31 9.77
N SER A 674 12.95 27.77 9.29
CA SER A 674 13.09 27.43 7.87
C SER A 674 12.21 26.26 7.46
N ALA A 675 11.92 25.29 8.33
CA ALA A 675 11.04 24.18 8.01
C ALA A 675 9.62 24.66 7.74
N ASP A 676 9.08 25.54 8.59
CA ASP A 676 7.75 26.14 8.42
C ASP A 676 7.67 26.97 7.13
N ALA A 677 8.66 27.84 6.90
CA ALA A 677 8.72 28.66 5.70
C ALA A 677 8.92 27.81 4.43
N ALA A 678 9.66 26.70 4.52
CA ALA A 678 9.83 25.76 3.41
C ALA A 678 8.55 24.99 3.12
N ALA A 679 7.79 24.57 4.13
CA ALA A 679 6.48 23.93 3.94
C ALA A 679 5.49 24.88 3.27
N ALA A 680 5.44 26.15 3.70
CA ALA A 680 4.63 27.18 3.04
C ALA A 680 5.05 27.41 1.58
N ALA A 681 6.36 27.42 1.31
CA ALA A 681 6.89 27.49 -0.05
C ALA A 681 6.48 26.26 -0.88
N GLN A 682 6.54 25.04 -0.33
CA GLN A 682 6.13 23.82 -1.04
C GLN A 682 4.64 23.82 -1.38
N TRP A 683 3.75 24.22 -0.46
CA TRP A 683 2.31 24.33 -0.73
C TRP A 683 1.99 25.32 -1.85
N ARG A 684 2.75 26.40 -1.92
CA ARG A 684 2.67 27.38 -2.99
C ARG A 684 3.08 26.78 -4.34
N MET A 685 4.17 26.01 -4.36
CA MET A 685 4.63 25.32 -5.57
C MET A 685 3.62 24.29 -6.07
N VAL A 686 2.96 23.57 -5.16
CA VAL A 686 1.82 22.70 -5.49
C VAL A 686 0.74 23.49 -6.22
N GLY A 687 0.35 24.65 -5.70
CA GLY A 687 -0.65 25.50 -6.33
C GLY A 687 -0.25 26.00 -7.73
N ILE A 688 1.01 26.38 -7.92
CA ILE A 688 1.55 26.81 -9.23
C ILE A 688 1.53 25.66 -10.23
N ASN A 689 2.03 24.48 -9.85
CA ASN A 689 2.07 23.30 -10.71
C ASN A 689 0.66 22.85 -11.12
N LEU A 690 -0.29 22.89 -10.18
CA LEU A 690 -1.69 22.63 -10.43
C LEU A 690 -2.25 23.62 -11.46
N GLY A 691 -1.99 24.92 -11.30
CA GLY A 691 -2.41 25.95 -12.25
C GLY A 691 -1.93 25.68 -13.68
N VAL A 692 -0.67 25.30 -13.84
CA VAL A 692 -0.12 24.92 -15.16
C VAL A 692 -0.89 23.73 -15.75
N GLY A 693 -1.06 22.65 -14.98
CA GLY A 693 -1.79 21.46 -15.46
C GLY A 693 -3.24 21.78 -15.86
N ILE A 694 -3.94 22.59 -15.04
CA ILE A 694 -5.32 23.00 -15.34
C ILE A 694 -5.39 23.83 -16.62
N ALA A 695 -4.49 24.80 -16.79
CA ALA A 695 -4.42 25.60 -18.01
C ALA A 695 -4.25 24.72 -19.25
N VAL A 696 -3.43 23.67 -19.17
CA VAL A 696 -3.23 22.72 -20.27
C VAL A 696 -4.48 21.87 -20.55
N VAL A 697 -5.15 21.37 -19.51
CA VAL A 697 -6.41 20.61 -19.69
C VAL A 697 -7.49 21.48 -20.34
N LEU A 698 -7.59 22.76 -19.97
CA LEU A 698 -8.57 23.69 -20.55
C LEU A 698 -8.32 23.93 -22.04
N ILE A 699 -7.08 24.20 -22.44
CA ILE A 699 -6.77 24.37 -23.88
C ILE A 699 -6.99 23.07 -24.65
N SER A 700 -6.83 21.90 -24.02
CA SER A 700 -6.99 20.62 -24.71
C SER A 700 -8.40 20.44 -25.29
N ASN A 701 -9.44 20.88 -24.58
CA ASN A 701 -10.83 20.85 -25.05
C ASN A 701 -11.06 21.78 -26.25
N VAL A 702 -10.52 23.00 -26.18
CA VAL A 702 -10.67 24.00 -27.25
C VAL A 702 -9.90 23.57 -28.50
N ILE A 703 -8.67 23.06 -28.33
CA ILE A 703 -7.85 22.53 -29.41
C ILE A 703 -8.52 21.29 -30.04
N GLN A 704 -9.12 20.41 -29.25
CA GLN A 704 -9.88 19.27 -29.79
C GLN A 704 -11.04 19.73 -30.68
N LYS A 705 -11.78 20.78 -30.28
CA LYS A 705 -12.84 21.37 -31.11
C LYS A 705 -12.27 21.94 -32.41
N ALA A 706 -11.14 22.65 -32.36
CA ALA A 706 -10.45 23.17 -33.55
C ALA A 706 -9.95 22.06 -34.48
N ILE A 707 -9.32 20.99 -33.96
CA ILE A 707 -8.90 19.82 -34.74
C ILE A 707 -10.10 19.16 -35.42
N THR A 708 -11.22 19.03 -34.70
CA THR A 708 -12.46 18.44 -35.22
C THR A 708 -13.08 19.32 -36.32
N ALA A 709 -13.14 20.63 -36.11
CA ALA A 709 -13.62 21.58 -37.11
C ALA A 709 -12.74 21.56 -38.37
N ALA A 710 -11.42 21.47 -38.21
CA ALA A 710 -10.47 21.38 -39.31
C ALA A 710 -10.71 20.11 -40.13
N TRP A 711 -10.86 18.95 -39.46
CA TRP A 711 -11.19 17.69 -40.12
C TRP A 711 -12.52 17.78 -40.91
N ASN A 712 -13.56 18.37 -40.31
CA ASN A 712 -14.86 18.55 -40.98
C ASN A 712 -14.74 19.44 -42.23
N TYR A 713 -13.99 20.53 -42.15
CA TYR A 713 -13.73 21.42 -43.29
C TYR A 713 -12.91 20.73 -44.38
N PHE A 714 -11.83 20.03 -44.05
CA PHE A 714 -11.02 19.30 -45.04
C PHE A 714 -11.79 18.18 -45.72
N LYS A 715 -12.68 17.50 -44.99
CA LYS A 715 -13.55 16.46 -45.53
C LYS A 715 -14.69 17.03 -46.37
N ASN A 716 -15.23 18.19 -46.01
CA ASN A 716 -16.34 18.85 -46.69
C ASN A 716 -16.21 20.39 -46.61
N PRO A 717 -15.56 21.04 -47.59
CA PRO A 717 -15.26 22.47 -47.53
C PRO A 717 -16.47 23.33 -47.89
N THR A 718 -17.36 23.55 -46.93
CA THR A 718 -18.51 24.46 -47.03
C THR A 718 -18.23 25.78 -46.32
N ALA A 719 -18.99 26.83 -46.64
CA ALA A 719 -18.90 28.13 -45.94
C ALA A 719 -19.23 28.00 -44.44
N GLU A 720 -20.17 27.11 -44.09
CA GLU A 720 -20.53 26.79 -42.70
C GLU A 720 -19.36 26.13 -41.95
N ASN A 721 -18.73 25.11 -42.55
CA ASN A 721 -17.57 24.45 -41.93
C ASN A 721 -16.35 25.37 -41.84
N LYS A 722 -16.20 26.31 -42.78
CA LYS A 722 -15.15 27.33 -42.72
C LYS A 722 -15.40 28.30 -41.56
N ALA A 723 -16.63 28.78 -41.39
CA ALA A 723 -16.99 29.65 -40.28
C ALA A 723 -16.79 28.97 -38.92
N ALA A 724 -17.21 27.70 -38.78
CA ALA A 724 -16.99 26.91 -37.56
C ALA A 724 -15.51 26.67 -37.25
N LEU A 725 -14.68 26.48 -38.28
CA LEU A 725 -13.22 26.38 -38.14
C LEU A 725 -12.61 27.70 -37.69
N ASP A 726 -13.02 28.83 -38.28
CA ASP A 726 -12.50 30.15 -37.93
C ASP A 726 -12.87 30.54 -36.49
N GLU A 727 -14.11 30.26 -36.05
CA GLU A 727 -14.56 30.45 -34.67
C GLU A 727 -13.78 29.56 -33.69
N ALA A 728 -13.60 28.27 -34.01
CA ALA A 728 -12.85 27.36 -33.16
C ALA A 728 -11.36 27.75 -33.06
N ASN A 729 -10.77 28.27 -34.14
CA ASN A 729 -9.39 28.76 -34.13
C ASN A 729 -9.24 30.03 -33.31
N GLN A 730 -10.17 30.97 -33.43
CA GLN A 730 -10.14 32.18 -32.59
C GLN A 730 -10.19 31.81 -31.10
N SER A 731 -11.10 30.91 -30.72
CA SER A 731 -11.20 30.45 -29.33
C SER A 731 -9.92 29.71 -28.88
N ALA A 732 -9.29 28.93 -29.77
CA ALA A 732 -8.04 28.25 -29.48
C ALA A 732 -6.88 29.24 -29.28
N GLU A 733 -6.78 30.28 -30.11
CA GLU A 733 -5.75 31.32 -30.00
C GLU A 733 -5.87 32.09 -28.67
N GLU A 734 -7.07 32.54 -28.31
CA GLU A 734 -7.34 33.23 -27.03
C GLU A 734 -6.99 32.32 -25.82
N SER A 735 -7.31 31.03 -25.91
CA SER A 735 -7.01 30.06 -24.84
C SER A 735 -5.52 29.74 -24.74
N ILE A 736 -4.81 29.69 -25.88
CA ILE A 736 -3.36 29.49 -25.94
C ILE A 736 -2.63 30.67 -25.30
N GLU A 737 -3.03 31.91 -25.61
CA GLU A 737 -2.43 33.12 -25.02
C GLU A 737 -2.59 33.12 -23.50
N THR A 738 -3.77 32.75 -23.00
CA THR A 738 -4.02 32.63 -21.56
C THR A 738 -3.15 31.55 -20.92
N GLN A 739 -3.03 30.38 -21.55
CA GLN A 739 -2.18 29.29 -21.04
C GLN A 739 -0.69 29.64 -21.07
N GLU A 740 -0.22 30.35 -22.11
CA GLU A 740 1.17 30.81 -22.20
C GLU A 740 1.49 31.80 -21.09
N SER A 741 0.59 32.75 -20.82
CA SER A 741 0.74 33.70 -19.70
C SER A 741 0.83 33.00 -18.34
N VAL A 742 -0.03 31.99 -18.10
CA VAL A 742 0.03 31.16 -16.87
C VAL A 742 1.35 30.40 -16.78
N THR A 743 1.81 29.84 -17.90
CA THR A 743 3.03 29.01 -17.94
C THR A 743 4.29 29.86 -17.78
N GLU A 744 4.32 31.05 -18.36
CA GLU A 744 5.39 32.04 -18.16
C GLU A 744 5.45 32.44 -16.69
N SER A 745 4.34 32.89 -16.12
CA SER A 745 4.25 33.25 -14.69
C SER A 745 4.64 32.10 -13.76
N ALA A 746 4.29 30.86 -14.12
CA ALA A 746 4.67 29.67 -13.38
C ALA A 746 6.16 29.33 -13.52
N ALA A 747 6.75 29.50 -14.70
CA ALA A 747 8.18 29.31 -14.93
C ALA A 747 9.02 30.36 -14.17
N GLU A 748 8.50 31.57 -14.03
CA GLU A 748 9.09 32.62 -13.19
C GLU A 748 9.07 32.25 -11.70
N ALA A 749 7.96 31.68 -11.22
CA ALA A 749 7.82 31.24 -9.83
C ALA A 749 8.46 29.86 -9.53
N ASN A 750 8.69 29.05 -10.57
CA ASN A 750 9.34 27.74 -10.51
C ASN A 750 10.49 27.62 -11.55
N PRO A 751 11.53 28.46 -11.46
CA PRO A 751 12.59 28.48 -12.47
C PRO A 751 13.40 27.18 -12.52
N SER A 752 13.35 26.36 -11.46
CA SER A 752 13.99 25.04 -11.39
C SER A 752 13.14 23.89 -11.94
N GLY A 753 11.86 24.11 -12.28
CA GLY A 753 10.97 23.08 -12.79
C GLY A 753 10.65 21.96 -11.79
N GLU A 754 10.57 22.28 -10.50
CA GLU A 754 10.36 21.28 -9.45
C GLU A 754 8.94 20.70 -9.48
N SER A 755 8.87 19.37 -9.38
CA SER A 755 7.63 18.67 -9.09
C SER A 755 7.50 18.51 -7.58
N VAL A 756 6.37 18.91 -7.02
CA VAL A 756 6.06 18.78 -5.59
C VAL A 756 4.81 17.93 -5.44
N ILE A 757 4.88 16.90 -4.61
CA ILE A 757 3.76 16.00 -4.32
C ILE A 757 3.05 16.53 -3.06
N PRO A 758 1.75 16.88 -3.13
CA PRO A 758 1.01 17.44 -1.99
C PRO A 758 1.05 16.57 -0.72
N ASP A 759 1.04 15.25 -0.88
CA ASP A 759 1.04 14.28 0.22
C ASP A 759 2.31 14.29 1.07
N ASP A 760 3.42 14.74 0.48
CA ASP A 760 4.74 14.79 1.11
C ASP A 760 5.01 16.15 1.80
N VAL A 761 4.09 17.12 1.67
CA VAL A 761 4.23 18.44 2.30
C VAL A 761 3.61 18.41 3.71
N PRO A 762 4.37 18.73 4.78
CA PRO A 762 3.84 18.76 6.13
C PRO A 762 2.68 19.76 6.29
N SER A 763 1.67 19.40 7.07
CA SER A 763 0.62 20.32 7.50
C SER A 763 1.14 21.14 8.68
N GLN A 764 1.23 22.47 8.54
CA GLN A 764 1.59 23.38 9.64
C GLN A 764 0.64 23.31 10.86
N ALA A 765 -0.52 22.67 10.73
CA ALA A 765 -1.54 22.61 11.77
C ALA A 765 -1.47 21.36 12.69
N ALA A 766 -0.81 20.27 12.25
CA ALA A 766 -0.75 19.03 13.05
C ALA A 766 0.16 19.15 14.29
N GLU A 767 1.11 20.10 14.29
CA GLU A 767 1.96 20.35 15.45
C GLU A 767 1.23 21.06 16.60
N ALA A 768 0.16 21.80 16.32
CA ALA A 768 -0.64 22.46 17.36
C ALA A 768 -1.47 21.45 18.17
N GLU A 769 -2.01 20.41 17.51
CA GLU A 769 -2.76 19.33 18.17
C GLU A 769 -1.81 18.38 18.92
N ALA A 770 -0.60 18.14 18.40
CA ALA A 770 0.44 17.43 19.14
C ALA A 770 0.89 18.19 20.39
N ALA A 771 1.06 19.51 20.29
CA ALA A 771 1.44 20.35 21.43
C ALA A 771 0.30 20.50 22.47
N GLU A 772 -0.97 20.60 22.04
CA GLU A 772 -2.12 20.59 22.96
C GLU A 772 -2.32 19.22 23.61
N ALA A 773 -2.13 18.12 22.88
CA ALA A 773 -2.21 16.77 23.43
C ALA A 773 -1.08 16.50 24.44
N GLU A 774 0.16 16.91 24.13
CA GLU A 774 1.31 16.76 25.03
C GLU A 774 1.19 17.66 26.26
N ALA A 775 0.60 18.87 26.13
CA ALA A 775 0.29 19.73 27.26
C ALA A 775 -0.89 19.21 28.10
N ALA A 776 -1.89 18.58 27.48
CA ALA A 776 -3.00 17.94 28.19
C ALA A 776 -2.54 16.70 28.95
N GLU A 777 -1.69 15.86 28.34
CA GLU A 777 -1.09 14.69 28.98
C GLU A 777 -0.14 15.10 30.13
N ALA A 778 0.61 16.19 29.97
CA ALA A 778 1.42 16.76 31.06
C ALA A 778 0.56 17.31 32.20
N ALA A 779 -0.55 17.99 31.91
CA ALA A 779 -1.48 18.49 32.92
C ALA A 779 -2.24 17.37 33.65
N GLU A 780 -2.58 16.29 32.94
CA GLU A 780 -3.22 15.10 33.50
C GLU A 780 -2.24 14.31 34.38
N ALA A 781 -0.97 14.24 33.99
CA ALA A 781 0.11 13.68 34.81
C ALA A 781 0.38 14.50 36.07
N GLU A 782 0.42 15.84 35.96
CA GLU A 782 0.64 16.75 37.10
C GLU A 782 -0.56 16.72 38.08
N ALA A 783 -1.79 16.58 37.56
CA ALA A 783 -2.99 16.38 38.38
C ALA A 783 -3.01 15.01 39.07
N ALA A 784 -2.59 13.95 38.38
CA ALA A 784 -2.49 12.61 38.99
C ALA A 784 -1.39 12.54 40.05
N GLU A 785 -0.28 13.25 39.87
CA GLU A 785 0.81 13.35 40.86
C GLU A 785 0.37 14.15 42.10
N ALA A 786 -0.44 15.21 41.91
CA ALA A 786 -1.05 15.96 43.01
C ALA A 786 -2.09 15.14 43.79
N GLU A 787 -2.96 14.38 43.10
CA GLU A 787 -3.97 13.51 43.74
C GLU A 787 -3.31 12.34 44.49
N ALA A 788 -2.22 11.78 43.95
CA ALA A 788 -1.42 10.76 44.64
C ALA A 788 -0.70 11.31 45.88
N ALA A 789 -0.22 12.57 45.83
CA ALA A 789 0.39 13.23 46.98
C ALA A 789 -0.63 13.50 48.10
N GLU A 790 -1.84 13.96 47.74
CA GLU A 790 -2.92 14.21 48.70
C GLU A 790 -3.43 12.91 49.34
N ALA A 791 -3.52 11.82 48.57
CA ALA A 791 -3.85 10.48 49.07
C ALA A 791 -2.78 9.93 50.03
N ALA A 792 -1.50 10.13 49.72
CA ALA A 792 -0.40 9.72 50.59
C ALA A 792 -0.35 10.52 51.90
N GLU A 793 -0.70 11.81 51.86
CA GLU A 793 -0.79 12.66 53.05
C GLU A 793 -1.98 12.27 53.95
N ALA A 794 -3.11 11.87 53.34
CA ALA A 794 -4.27 11.33 54.05
C ALA A 794 -3.98 9.96 54.71
N GLU A 795 -3.31 9.05 54.00
CA GLU A 795 -2.94 7.74 54.52
C GLU A 795 -1.91 7.86 55.67
N ALA A 796 -0.98 8.82 55.57
CA ALA A 796 -0.06 9.14 56.66
C ALA A 796 -0.76 9.75 57.89
N ALA A 797 -1.80 10.56 57.69
CA ALA A 797 -2.61 11.13 58.78
C ALA A 797 -3.43 10.05 59.50
N GLU A 798 -4.04 9.12 58.75
CA GLU A 798 -4.81 8.01 59.32
C GLU A 798 -3.91 7.03 60.10
N ALA A 799 -2.69 6.77 59.59
CA ALA A 799 -1.68 5.99 60.31
C ALA A 799 -1.22 6.67 61.63
N ALA A 800 -1.04 8.00 61.63
CA ALA A 800 -0.68 8.75 62.84
C ALA A 800 -1.83 8.77 63.88
N GLU A 801 -3.09 8.81 63.43
CA GLU A 801 -4.25 8.76 64.31
C GLU A 801 -4.43 7.37 64.94
N ALA A 802 -4.13 6.30 64.19
CA ALA A 802 -4.10 4.93 64.71
C ALA A 802 -2.98 4.71 65.75
N GLU A 803 -1.78 5.24 65.50
CA GLU A 803 -0.66 5.16 66.46
C GLU A 803 -0.94 5.96 67.74
N ALA A 804 -1.63 7.10 67.63
CA ALA A 804 -2.08 7.88 68.78
C ALA A 804 -3.18 7.17 69.59
N ALA A 805 -4.09 6.44 68.95
CA ALA A 805 -5.12 5.65 69.61
C ALA A 805 -4.52 4.46 70.38
N GLU A 806 -3.53 3.76 69.79
CA GLU A 806 -2.82 2.66 70.45
C GLU A 806 -2.01 3.15 71.66
N ALA A 807 -1.40 4.34 71.57
CA ALA A 807 -0.72 4.98 72.69
C ALA A 807 -1.68 5.41 73.82
N ALA A 808 -2.90 5.83 73.49
CA ALA A 808 -3.92 6.19 74.49
C ALA A 808 -4.46 4.95 75.23
N GLU A 809 -4.68 3.84 74.52
CA GLU A 809 -5.10 2.57 75.13
C GLU A 809 -4.00 2.01 76.06
N ALA A 810 -2.74 2.12 75.66
CA ALA A 810 -1.61 1.73 76.51
C ALA A 810 -1.49 2.59 77.80
N ALA A 811 -1.85 3.88 77.74
CA ALA A 811 -1.86 4.76 78.90
C ALA A 811 -3.00 4.43 79.87
N GLU A 812 -4.19 4.09 79.36
CA GLU A 812 -5.35 3.70 80.19
C GLU A 812 -5.08 2.37 80.92
N VAL A 813 -4.42 1.40 80.26
CA VAL A 813 -4.01 0.13 80.90
C VAL A 813 -2.96 0.35 82.00
N ALA A 814 -2.06 1.31 81.82
CA ALA A 814 -1.07 1.67 82.85
C ALA A 814 -1.72 2.33 84.08
N GLU A 815 -2.73 3.18 83.88
CA GLU A 815 -3.46 3.83 84.97
C GLU A 815 -4.30 2.81 85.78
N VAL A 816 -4.89 1.81 85.12
CA VAL A 816 -5.62 0.71 85.80
C VAL A 816 -4.68 -0.20 86.61
N ALA A 817 -3.44 -0.42 86.12
CA ALA A 817 -2.44 -1.19 86.85
C ALA A 817 -1.98 -0.44 88.13
N GLU A 818 -1.84 0.88 88.08
CA GLU A 818 -1.47 1.69 89.24
C GLU A 818 -2.58 1.71 90.31
N VAL A 819 -3.86 1.73 89.88
CA VAL A 819 -5.01 1.61 90.81
C VAL A 819 -5.10 0.21 91.42
N ALA A 820 -4.74 -0.85 90.70
CA ALA A 820 -4.73 -2.22 91.22
C ALA A 820 -3.67 -2.41 92.32
N ASP A 821 -2.49 -1.81 92.18
CA ASP A 821 -1.45 -1.84 93.22
C ASP A 821 -1.86 -1.04 94.47
N VAL A 822 -2.54 0.10 94.32
CA VAL A 822 -3.08 0.87 95.47
C VAL A 822 -4.19 0.09 96.20
N VAL A 823 -5.04 -0.65 95.48
CA VAL A 823 -6.07 -1.51 96.10
C VAL A 823 -5.45 -2.72 96.80
N ALA A 824 -4.35 -3.27 96.28
CA ALA A 824 -3.60 -4.35 96.94
C ALA A 824 -2.96 -3.90 98.25
N ASP A 825 -2.41 -2.69 98.31
CA ASP A 825 -1.84 -2.13 99.55
C ASP A 825 -2.91 -1.79 100.60
N VAL A 826 -4.10 -1.31 100.18
CA VAL A 826 -5.22 -1.05 101.12
C VAL A 826 -5.82 -2.35 101.67
N ILE A 827 -5.79 -3.45 100.92
CA ILE A 827 -6.23 -4.78 101.41
C ILE A 827 -5.21 -5.39 102.38
N ALA A 828 -3.91 -5.08 102.23
CA ALA A 828 -2.86 -5.53 103.15
C ALA A 828 -2.89 -4.83 104.52
N GLU A 829 -3.43 -3.60 104.63
CA GLU A 829 -3.62 -2.92 105.93
C GLU A 829 -4.89 -3.33 106.70
N VAL A 830 -5.82 -4.06 106.07
CA VAL A 830 -7.06 -4.56 106.71
C VAL A 830 -6.89 -5.99 107.26
N ILE A 831 -5.74 -6.64 107.01
CA ILE A 831 -5.35 -7.91 107.63
C ILE A 831 -4.16 -7.66 108.55
N ILE A 832 -4.45 -7.00 109.69
CA ILE A 832 -3.59 -6.88 110.88
C ILE A 832 -4.27 -7.60 112.04
#